data_AF-A0A6I9PIL9-F1
#
_entry.id   AF-A0A6I9PIL9-F1
#
_cell.length_a   1.000
_cell.length_b   1.000
_cell.length_c   1.000
_cell.angle_alpha   90.00
_cell.angle_beta   90.00
_cell.angle_gamma   90.00
#
_symmetry.space_group_name_H-M   'P 1'
#
loop_
_entity.id
_entity.type
_entity.pdbx_description
1 polymer ?
#
loop_
_entity_poly.entity_id
_entity_poly.type
_entity_poly.pdbx_seq_one_letter_code
_entity_poly.pdbx_strand_id
1 'polypeptide(L)'
;MIKTSELIEDTLVQILKGEPKEKVPGSWRSSSPLIQGLSVFMVSLKCNISLRVKGLAELCLLVSSETSMDKKHLDELLSYFQNPQFVLLALMNRCAQSMVSELVLLLPLLFRLRQPGADATKVGPSVEEDNWSGLERVYYRQFRENIQSHPDKRKKMLGLIQAHLKKAEEMPLLLVSWLSLVAFEDLPELSDMTGIPAEHLIQSLLYRLRRCVESRDNERAESTQKILTHLLLKVDKEKERMIESGNIKLVFSSCISVLTNTCAITQLVQSYHAAVLSYQLVLKLADMMDVKLKKESSEDEFETSNKKLLEALQSVQQRVIEWRDALLHKPLLKHESKTLSYPKEIEMWDSLLKVECSLEEVSSSWRLTLKKDLKKRISKASEEEKVLVCCLEIAAIRKSDEVVQTSFDELCQSAIKEICQRKQEGGLMQSLYSKTKDPPVVVLSAVVVESAARFRDDSVVQLLDPQSAMNYLLSQSDWKSIHVDDAARQVFDNCVTSLHHLVESLLQGDVALGNLETCLKYRDQFKRLHQQYKKQMKSESVPVNADVVLDQREKDLESFKQRKKKMDTLIKMIAKVAESLTVPEMLTLEKQHSADLHTVSLNTLVLVQTFDSEEKLGNTGPTQVLWYKVGMNVLKMSNEMHKLQHSNLILPHWVREAASLASARQPCTSPVPVTLTQIYEIIWQPLITEFSQLGVSMANASITFEELNEVLMESGDQGDGKRMKKELSLMSEILCESASFKPQENWVERRLTQIQEYRQLHEAAAAASAMLKIAEQMKLSGKFAEIETLSQLEEDTFKQRPLGSLTADLFQAKLQLSAVTKHHTACLEEFLASQTLVSWVRENLTNMSDVKVYVDLASISAGENDTEIDQVACFHDAVMGYAPLLYSLSPEAGFKEFLKCAHQVWDTQNRDDKLPDKLRESTRLLNWLKALKETHGSVEQSSLTLASSINADGVYHIGWCDENTEKRCLQNMIRVTIRGTEEKSYKLEDLLELQNKLMLMSSKGEHGREQVNRFTEMFVALIFWYQFYCGFSGSAMVDQWYLIFFNLMFSAFPQLITGTLDKDVSAETLQQLPQLYVNGQNSEEYKPYMFWMNMIDAFYQSLVCFFIPYFAYADSDVDLFTWGTPITSLALFTILVHLGIETKTWVSTCFP
;
A
#
# COMPACT_ATOMS: atom_id res chain seq x y z
N MET A 1 -77.77 -23.36 -26.39
CA MET A 1 -77.48 -24.78 -26.06
C MET A 1 -77.02 -25.01 -24.61
N ILE A 2 -76.97 -24.00 -23.73
CA ILE A 2 -76.43 -24.12 -22.36
C ILE A 2 -77.42 -24.78 -21.35
N LYS A 3 -78.72 -24.91 -21.69
CA LYS A 3 -79.75 -25.40 -20.74
C LYS A 3 -79.84 -26.92 -20.58
N THR A 4 -79.49 -27.72 -21.60
CA THR A 4 -79.63 -29.19 -21.55
C THR A 4 -78.56 -29.85 -20.70
N SER A 5 -77.33 -29.36 -20.70
CA SER A 5 -76.26 -29.90 -19.87
C SER A 5 -76.48 -29.67 -18.38
N GLU A 6 -77.01 -28.51 -17.98
CA GLU A 6 -77.32 -28.20 -16.57
C GLU A 6 -78.50 -29.04 -16.05
N LEU A 7 -79.54 -29.27 -16.87
CA LEU A 7 -80.66 -30.16 -16.53
C LEU A 7 -80.23 -31.62 -16.35
N ILE A 8 -79.32 -32.11 -17.20
CA ILE A 8 -78.76 -33.46 -17.06
C ILE A 8 -77.86 -33.55 -15.83
N GLU A 9 -77.05 -32.51 -15.55
CA GLU A 9 -76.24 -32.42 -14.33
C GLU A 9 -77.10 -32.48 -13.06
N ASP A 10 -78.15 -31.65 -12.96
CA ASP A 10 -79.07 -31.64 -11.81
C ASP A 10 -79.78 -32.99 -11.63
N THR A 11 -80.14 -33.66 -12.73
CA THR A 11 -80.77 -34.99 -12.69
C THR A 11 -79.78 -36.05 -12.19
N LEU A 12 -78.52 -36.02 -12.65
CA LEU A 12 -77.47 -36.93 -12.17
C LEU A 12 -77.14 -36.70 -10.69
N VAL A 13 -77.12 -35.44 -10.23
CA VAL A 13 -76.93 -35.07 -8.83
C VAL A 13 -78.11 -35.53 -7.96
N GLN A 14 -79.35 -35.41 -8.44
CA GLN A 14 -80.54 -35.96 -7.76
C GLN A 14 -80.53 -37.49 -7.65
N ILE A 15 -80.04 -38.18 -8.69
CA ILE A 15 -79.81 -39.64 -8.66
C ILE A 15 -78.79 -40.01 -7.57
N LEU A 16 -77.71 -39.23 -7.42
CA LEU A 16 -76.70 -39.45 -6.37
C LEU A 16 -77.25 -39.22 -4.95
N LYS A 17 -78.28 -38.38 -4.78
CA LYS A 17 -78.97 -38.14 -3.49
C LYS A 17 -80.04 -39.17 -3.13
N GLY A 18 -80.35 -40.10 -4.03
CA GLY A 18 -81.41 -41.09 -3.83
C GLY A 18 -82.84 -40.57 -4.01
N GLU A 19 -83.03 -39.40 -4.62
CA GLU A 19 -84.35 -38.80 -4.88
C GLU A 19 -84.62 -38.63 -6.39
N PRO A 20 -84.95 -39.69 -7.15
CA PRO A 20 -85.34 -39.51 -8.55
C PRO A 20 -86.81 -39.06 -8.65
N LYS A 21 -87.08 -37.95 -9.35
CA LYS A 21 -88.46 -37.51 -9.69
C LYS A 21 -89.14 -38.41 -10.75
N GLU A 22 -88.42 -39.30 -11.43
CA GLU A 22 -88.97 -40.19 -12.48
C GLU A 22 -88.55 -41.67 -12.31
N LYS A 23 -89.38 -42.58 -12.84
CA LYS A 23 -89.26 -44.05 -12.74
C LYS A 23 -87.98 -44.57 -13.42
N VAL A 24 -86.88 -44.67 -12.66
CA VAL A 24 -85.67 -45.41 -13.05
C VAL A 24 -85.99 -46.92 -13.16
N PRO A 25 -85.45 -47.67 -14.16
CA PRO A 25 -85.68 -49.11 -14.31
C PRO A 25 -85.34 -49.93 -13.05
N GLY A 26 -86.12 -50.99 -12.78
CA GLY A 26 -86.04 -51.78 -11.54
C GLY A 26 -84.68 -52.42 -11.23
N SER A 27 -83.81 -52.61 -12.23
CA SER A 27 -82.44 -53.12 -12.05
C SER A 27 -81.49 -52.13 -11.35
N TRP A 28 -81.82 -50.83 -11.38
CA TRP A 28 -81.03 -49.79 -10.71
C TRP A 28 -81.37 -49.66 -9.24
N ARG A 29 -82.56 -50.08 -8.78
CA ARG A 29 -82.90 -50.04 -7.34
C ARG A 29 -82.23 -51.15 -6.53
N SER A 30 -81.75 -52.20 -7.19
CA SER A 30 -81.10 -53.37 -6.58
C SER A 30 -79.58 -53.34 -6.66
N SER A 31 -78.97 -52.38 -7.36
CA SER A 31 -77.51 -52.28 -7.48
C SER A 31 -76.91 -51.56 -6.28
N SER A 32 -75.69 -51.95 -5.89
CA SER A 32 -74.99 -51.33 -4.77
C SER A 32 -74.74 -49.83 -5.02
N PRO A 33 -74.76 -48.98 -3.97
CA PRO A 33 -74.45 -47.54 -4.08
C PRO A 33 -73.08 -47.27 -4.76
N LEU A 34 -72.16 -48.21 -4.62
CA LEU A 34 -70.84 -48.20 -5.24
C LEU A 34 -70.90 -48.27 -6.77
N ILE A 35 -71.67 -49.21 -7.30
CA ILE A 35 -71.86 -49.39 -8.74
C ILE A 35 -72.63 -48.20 -9.31
N GLN A 36 -73.67 -47.74 -8.62
CA GLN A 36 -74.44 -46.56 -9.03
C GLN A 36 -73.56 -45.31 -9.16
N GLY A 37 -72.76 -45.00 -8.13
CA GLY A 37 -71.86 -43.84 -8.14
C GLY A 37 -70.80 -43.89 -9.25
N LEU A 38 -70.14 -45.04 -9.44
CA LEU A 38 -69.12 -45.19 -10.48
C LEU A 38 -69.71 -45.24 -11.90
N SER A 39 -70.91 -45.80 -12.08
CA SER A 39 -71.64 -45.75 -13.35
C SER A 39 -72.05 -44.33 -13.71
N VAL A 40 -72.56 -43.54 -12.76
CA VAL A 40 -72.86 -42.10 -12.97
C VAL A 40 -71.61 -41.34 -13.38
N PHE A 41 -70.47 -41.60 -12.73
CA PHE A 41 -69.20 -41.00 -13.12
C PHE A 41 -68.77 -41.39 -14.53
N MET A 42 -68.84 -42.68 -14.90
CA MET A 42 -68.47 -43.16 -16.24
C MET A 42 -69.36 -42.59 -17.35
N VAL A 43 -70.65 -42.44 -17.09
CA VAL A 43 -71.59 -41.76 -18.01
C VAL A 43 -71.20 -40.29 -18.16
N SER A 44 -70.91 -39.60 -17.05
CA SER A 44 -70.48 -38.20 -17.08
C SER A 44 -69.21 -38.00 -17.92
N LEU A 45 -68.25 -38.93 -17.82
CA LEU A 45 -67.01 -38.93 -18.60
C LEU A 45 -67.26 -39.19 -20.09
N LYS A 46 -68.03 -40.23 -20.44
CA LYS A 46 -68.30 -40.58 -21.85
C LYS A 46 -69.16 -39.53 -22.57
N CYS A 47 -70.06 -38.86 -21.84
CA CYS A 47 -70.92 -37.81 -22.39
C CYS A 47 -70.30 -36.41 -22.32
N ASN A 48 -69.07 -36.28 -21.81
CA ASN A 48 -68.35 -35.02 -21.62
C ASN A 48 -69.14 -33.98 -20.78
N ILE A 49 -69.86 -34.45 -19.76
CA ILE A 49 -70.64 -33.62 -18.83
C ILE A 49 -69.77 -33.33 -17.61
N SER A 50 -69.49 -32.06 -17.33
CA SER A 50 -68.66 -31.66 -16.18
C SER A 50 -69.51 -31.58 -14.91
N LEU A 51 -69.45 -32.59 -14.05
CA LEU A 51 -69.99 -32.49 -12.69
C LEU A 51 -69.25 -31.37 -11.94
N ARG A 52 -69.97 -30.34 -11.47
CA ARG A 52 -69.41 -29.29 -10.60
C ARG A 52 -68.93 -29.87 -9.26
N VAL A 53 -68.15 -29.09 -8.51
CA VAL A 53 -67.56 -29.47 -7.20
C VAL A 53 -68.57 -30.13 -6.24
N LYS A 54 -69.82 -29.66 -6.22
CA LYS A 54 -70.90 -30.23 -5.39
C LYS A 54 -71.28 -31.64 -5.82
N GLY A 55 -71.44 -31.90 -7.11
CA GLY A 55 -71.78 -33.23 -7.64
C GLY A 55 -70.64 -34.23 -7.45
N LEU A 56 -69.38 -33.80 -7.59
CA LEU A 56 -68.22 -34.65 -7.29
C LEU A 56 -68.11 -34.97 -5.79
N ALA A 57 -68.38 -34.00 -4.91
CA ALA A 57 -68.38 -34.20 -3.46
C ALA A 57 -69.45 -35.22 -3.02
N GLU A 58 -70.67 -35.10 -3.54
CA GLU A 58 -71.76 -36.05 -3.26
C GLU A 58 -71.45 -37.46 -3.80
N LEU A 59 -70.80 -37.54 -4.95
CA LEU A 59 -70.34 -38.80 -5.50
C LEU A 59 -69.27 -39.47 -4.61
N CYS A 60 -68.32 -38.71 -4.08
CA CYS A 60 -67.34 -39.21 -3.10
C CYS A 60 -68.02 -39.74 -1.83
N LEU A 61 -69.03 -39.04 -1.31
CA LEU A 61 -69.77 -39.47 -0.11
C LEU A 61 -70.55 -40.76 -0.35
N LEU A 62 -71.20 -40.89 -1.51
CA LEU A 62 -71.99 -42.08 -1.88
C LEU A 62 -71.09 -43.32 -2.05
N VAL A 63 -69.97 -43.16 -2.76
CA VAL A 63 -69.00 -44.23 -3.04
C VAL A 63 -68.29 -44.70 -1.76
N SER A 64 -68.11 -43.80 -0.78
CA SER A 64 -67.42 -44.07 0.48
C SER A 64 -68.32 -44.43 1.67
N SER A 65 -69.63 -44.66 1.43
CA SER A 65 -70.59 -45.08 2.46
C SER A 65 -70.20 -46.41 3.14
N GLU A 66 -70.63 -46.64 4.38
CA GLU A 66 -70.32 -47.90 5.09
C GLU A 66 -70.91 -49.13 4.37
N THR A 67 -72.09 -48.96 3.76
CA THR A 67 -72.78 -50.01 2.98
C THR A 67 -72.09 -50.36 1.66
N SER A 68 -71.28 -49.47 1.08
CA SER A 68 -70.62 -49.72 -0.21
C SER A 68 -69.31 -50.52 -0.09
N MET A 69 -68.76 -50.67 1.11
CA MET A 69 -67.43 -51.27 1.33
C MET A 69 -67.46 -52.78 1.65
N ASP A 70 -68.63 -53.41 1.76
CA ASP A 70 -68.74 -54.85 2.03
C ASP A 70 -68.14 -55.73 0.92
N LYS A 71 -67.54 -56.86 1.30
CA LYS A 71 -66.88 -57.81 0.38
C LYS A 71 -67.79 -58.23 -0.78
N LYS A 72 -69.08 -58.42 -0.50
CA LYS A 72 -70.11 -58.76 -1.49
C LYS A 72 -70.25 -57.69 -2.58
N HIS A 73 -70.26 -56.41 -2.22
CA HIS A 73 -70.40 -55.31 -3.18
C HIS A 73 -69.10 -55.05 -3.97
N LEU A 74 -67.95 -55.38 -3.41
CA LEU A 74 -66.66 -55.34 -4.11
C LEU A 74 -66.54 -56.46 -5.16
N ASP A 75 -66.98 -57.68 -4.82
CA ASP A 75 -67.02 -58.82 -5.75
C ASP A 75 -68.03 -58.55 -6.89
N GLU A 76 -69.18 -57.95 -6.58
CA GLU A 76 -70.15 -57.48 -7.59
C GLU A 76 -69.52 -56.41 -8.50
N LEU A 77 -68.77 -55.44 -7.97
CA LEU A 77 -68.13 -54.40 -8.77
C LEU A 77 -67.05 -54.96 -9.72
N LEU A 78 -66.29 -55.97 -9.31
CA LEU A 78 -65.31 -56.66 -10.16
C LEU A 78 -65.99 -57.42 -11.32
N SER A 79 -67.25 -57.83 -11.16
CA SER A 79 -68.02 -58.46 -12.24
C SER A 79 -68.53 -57.46 -13.29
N TYR A 80 -68.82 -56.22 -12.89
CA TYR A 80 -69.35 -55.17 -13.77
C TYR A 80 -68.26 -54.36 -14.49
N PHE A 81 -67.09 -54.17 -13.87
CA PHE A 81 -65.99 -53.38 -14.43
C PHE A 81 -64.75 -54.25 -14.62
N GLN A 82 -64.20 -54.30 -15.84
CA GLN A 82 -62.97 -55.05 -16.14
C GLN A 82 -61.74 -54.54 -15.37
N ASN A 83 -61.68 -53.24 -15.08
CA ASN A 83 -60.61 -52.63 -14.27
C ASN A 83 -61.14 -51.45 -13.43
N PRO A 84 -61.82 -51.71 -12.30
CA PRO A 84 -62.47 -50.66 -11.49
C PRO A 84 -61.46 -49.68 -10.88
N GLN A 85 -60.22 -50.11 -10.65
CA GLN A 85 -59.14 -49.27 -10.14
C GLN A 85 -58.87 -48.04 -11.02
N PHE A 86 -58.93 -48.17 -12.36
CA PHE A 86 -58.68 -47.04 -13.26
C PHE A 86 -59.83 -46.04 -13.27
N VAL A 87 -61.06 -46.53 -13.10
CA VAL A 87 -62.25 -45.67 -12.97
C VAL A 87 -62.18 -44.86 -11.68
N LEU A 88 -61.78 -45.49 -10.57
CA LEU A 88 -61.58 -44.80 -9.30
C LEU A 88 -60.43 -43.78 -9.37
N LEU A 89 -59.29 -44.12 -10.00
CA LEU A 89 -58.20 -43.17 -10.22
C LEU A 89 -58.62 -41.97 -11.07
N ALA A 90 -59.42 -42.19 -12.12
CA ALA A 90 -59.97 -41.11 -12.93
C ALA A 90 -60.87 -40.18 -12.09
N LEU A 91 -61.70 -40.75 -11.21
CA LEU A 91 -62.52 -39.98 -10.28
C LEU A 91 -61.66 -39.17 -9.30
N MET A 92 -60.66 -39.81 -8.69
CA MET A 92 -59.73 -39.16 -7.77
C MET A 92 -58.97 -38.02 -8.43
N ASN A 93 -58.48 -38.22 -9.66
CA ASN A 93 -57.76 -37.19 -10.42
C ASN A 93 -58.69 -36.03 -10.82
N ARG A 94 -59.96 -36.29 -11.14
CA ARG A 94 -60.94 -35.25 -11.42
C ARG A 94 -61.27 -34.43 -10.17
N CYS A 95 -61.38 -35.10 -9.02
CA CYS A 95 -61.58 -34.46 -7.71
C CYS A 95 -60.36 -33.63 -7.29
N ALA A 96 -59.15 -34.14 -7.54
CA ALA A 96 -57.89 -33.46 -7.31
C ALA A 96 -57.77 -32.18 -8.15
N GLN A 97 -58.10 -32.24 -9.45
CA GLN A 97 -58.14 -31.07 -10.35
C GLN A 97 -59.17 -30.03 -9.93
N SER A 98 -60.33 -30.47 -9.40
CA SER A 98 -61.45 -29.61 -9.03
C SER A 98 -61.41 -29.15 -7.56
N MET A 99 -60.36 -29.50 -6.81
CA MET A 99 -60.16 -29.09 -5.42
C MET A 99 -61.30 -29.52 -4.48
N VAL A 100 -61.72 -30.78 -4.58
CA VAL A 100 -62.79 -31.40 -3.77
C VAL A 100 -62.19 -31.97 -2.47
N SER A 101 -62.63 -31.48 -1.31
CA SER A 101 -62.11 -31.91 0.01
C SER A 101 -62.44 -33.37 0.33
N GLU A 102 -63.56 -33.89 -0.18
CA GLU A 102 -64.03 -35.26 0.02
C GLU A 102 -63.16 -36.32 -0.69
N LEU A 103 -62.15 -35.93 -1.47
CA LEU A 103 -61.17 -36.82 -2.08
C LEU A 103 -60.53 -37.79 -1.06
N VAL A 104 -60.31 -37.33 0.18
CA VAL A 104 -59.72 -38.14 1.26
C VAL A 104 -60.55 -39.38 1.63
N LEU A 105 -61.86 -39.37 1.32
CA LEU A 105 -62.78 -40.48 1.60
C LEU A 105 -62.65 -41.63 0.60
N LEU A 106 -62.05 -41.40 -0.58
CA LEU A 106 -61.90 -42.41 -1.63
C LEU A 106 -60.70 -43.36 -1.40
N LEU A 107 -59.79 -43.00 -0.49
CA LEU A 107 -58.56 -43.76 -0.22
C LEU A 107 -58.78 -45.17 0.35
N PRO A 108 -59.70 -45.42 1.30
CA PRO A 108 -59.97 -46.77 1.77
C PRO A 108 -60.45 -47.72 0.66
N LEU A 109 -61.23 -47.20 -0.29
CA LEU A 109 -61.68 -47.97 -1.46
C LEU A 109 -60.52 -48.25 -2.42
N LEU A 110 -59.63 -47.28 -2.62
CA LEU A 110 -58.42 -47.47 -3.44
C LEU A 110 -57.55 -48.61 -2.88
N PHE A 111 -57.31 -48.65 -1.57
CA PHE A 111 -56.46 -49.67 -0.95
C PHE A 111 -57.09 -51.06 -0.86
N ARG A 112 -58.43 -51.18 -1.00
CA ARG A 112 -59.06 -52.50 -1.19
C ARG A 112 -58.97 -53.02 -2.62
N LEU A 113 -58.87 -52.13 -3.60
CA LEU A 113 -58.77 -52.48 -5.03
C LEU A 113 -57.33 -52.60 -5.53
N ARG A 114 -56.35 -52.09 -4.79
CA ARG A 114 -54.94 -52.02 -5.17
C ARG A 114 -54.05 -52.55 -4.05
N GLN A 115 -53.06 -53.36 -4.41
CA GLN A 115 -52.01 -53.80 -3.50
C GLN A 115 -51.02 -52.66 -3.19
N PRO A 116 -50.53 -52.53 -1.94
CA PRO A 116 -49.53 -51.54 -1.59
C PRO A 116 -48.22 -51.79 -2.33
N GLY A 117 -47.51 -50.71 -2.68
CA GLY A 117 -46.19 -50.80 -3.31
C GLY A 117 -45.12 -51.34 -2.35
N ALA A 118 -43.97 -51.75 -2.90
CA ALA A 118 -42.91 -52.45 -2.16
C ALA A 118 -42.33 -51.64 -0.99
N ASP A 119 -42.43 -50.30 -1.03
CA ASP A 119 -41.92 -49.39 -0.01
C ASP A 119 -43.02 -48.63 0.73
N ALA A 120 -44.26 -49.11 0.64
CA ALA A 120 -45.39 -48.55 1.38
C ALA A 120 -45.06 -48.48 2.87
N THR A 121 -45.27 -47.31 3.48
CA THR A 121 -44.94 -47.02 4.89
C THR A 121 -43.46 -47.12 5.29
N LYS A 122 -42.53 -47.53 4.41
CA LYS A 122 -41.10 -47.53 4.75
C LYS A 122 -40.55 -46.11 4.85
N VAL A 123 -39.55 -45.90 5.71
CA VAL A 123 -38.91 -44.61 5.91
C VAL A 123 -37.46 -44.65 5.42
N GLY A 124 -36.99 -43.54 4.86
CA GLY A 124 -35.63 -43.44 4.33
C GLY A 124 -35.54 -42.47 3.13
N PRO A 125 -34.36 -41.91 2.85
CA PRO A 125 -34.20 -40.84 1.85
C PRO A 125 -34.38 -41.31 0.40
N SER A 126 -34.21 -42.61 0.14
CA SER A 126 -34.34 -43.25 -1.18
C SER A 126 -35.77 -43.70 -1.50
N VAL A 127 -36.70 -43.63 -0.54
CA VAL A 127 -38.10 -43.99 -0.76
C VAL A 127 -38.78 -42.85 -1.52
N GLU A 128 -39.58 -43.17 -2.54
CA GLU A 128 -40.35 -42.20 -3.31
C GLU A 128 -41.75 -41.98 -2.70
N GLU A 129 -42.23 -40.73 -2.71
CA GLU A 129 -43.50 -40.33 -2.05
C GLU A 129 -44.72 -41.09 -2.62
N ASP A 130 -44.74 -41.36 -3.92
CA ASP A 130 -45.85 -42.04 -4.60
C ASP A 130 -46.04 -43.48 -4.12
N ASN A 131 -44.93 -44.21 -3.96
CA ASN A 131 -44.89 -45.59 -3.48
C ASN A 131 -45.12 -45.63 -1.95
N TRP A 132 -44.49 -44.71 -1.22
CA TRP A 132 -44.65 -44.56 0.23
C TRP A 132 -46.10 -44.35 0.66
N SER A 133 -46.81 -43.48 -0.06
CA SER A 133 -48.20 -43.09 0.23
C SER A 133 -49.27 -43.96 -0.44
N GLY A 134 -48.88 -44.85 -1.36
CA GLY A 134 -49.81 -45.65 -2.16
C GLY A 134 -50.62 -44.84 -3.19
N LEU A 135 -50.24 -43.58 -3.44
CA LEU A 135 -50.95 -42.63 -4.30
C LEU A 135 -50.43 -42.62 -5.74
N GLU A 136 -49.78 -43.70 -6.19
CA GLU A 136 -49.29 -43.83 -7.56
C GLU A 136 -50.40 -43.52 -8.59
N ARG A 137 -50.09 -42.61 -9.52
CA ARG A 137 -50.99 -42.12 -10.58
C ARG A 137 -52.16 -41.23 -10.09
N VAL A 138 -52.11 -40.75 -8.84
CA VAL A 138 -53.02 -39.73 -8.33
C VAL A 138 -52.36 -38.34 -8.41
N TYR A 139 -53.07 -37.31 -8.84
CA TYR A 139 -52.58 -35.91 -8.89
C TYR A 139 -52.58 -35.23 -7.51
N TYR A 140 -52.12 -35.94 -6.48
CA TYR A 140 -52.15 -35.49 -5.09
C TYR A 140 -51.21 -34.31 -4.82
N ARG A 141 -50.04 -34.27 -5.48
CA ARG A 141 -49.06 -33.16 -5.32
C ARG A 141 -49.65 -31.83 -5.75
N GLN A 142 -50.30 -31.78 -6.91
CA GLN A 142 -50.94 -30.58 -7.44
C GLN A 142 -52.15 -30.17 -6.59
N PHE A 143 -52.96 -31.15 -6.16
CA PHE A 143 -54.08 -30.90 -5.24
C PHE A 143 -53.61 -30.27 -3.92
N ARG A 144 -52.57 -30.82 -3.32
CA ARG A 144 -51.98 -30.34 -2.07
C ARG A 144 -51.50 -28.90 -2.12
N GLU A 145 -50.89 -28.50 -3.23
CA GLU A 145 -50.42 -27.12 -3.44
C GLU A 145 -51.58 -26.17 -3.71
N ASN A 146 -52.56 -26.59 -4.50
CA ASN A 146 -53.70 -25.76 -4.84
C ASN A 146 -54.65 -25.57 -3.63
N ILE A 147 -54.74 -26.52 -2.70
CA ILE A 147 -55.68 -26.44 -1.55
C ILE A 147 -55.14 -25.53 -0.46
N GLN A 148 -53.83 -25.30 -0.47
CA GLN A 148 -53.10 -24.47 0.48
C GLN A 148 -53.71 -23.07 0.64
N SER A 149 -54.11 -22.43 -0.48
CA SER A 149 -54.69 -21.09 -0.50
C SER A 149 -56.16 -21.02 -0.02
N HIS A 150 -56.78 -22.15 0.31
CA HIS A 150 -58.21 -22.24 0.62
C HIS A 150 -58.48 -22.78 2.04
N PRO A 151 -58.40 -21.94 3.09
CA PRO A 151 -58.48 -22.39 4.49
C PRO A 151 -59.79 -23.13 4.82
N ASP A 152 -60.92 -22.73 4.24
CA ASP A 152 -62.22 -23.38 4.47
C ASP A 152 -62.24 -24.83 3.95
N LYS A 153 -61.61 -25.08 2.80
CA LYS A 153 -61.50 -26.42 2.21
C LYS A 153 -60.54 -27.31 3.00
N ARG A 154 -59.47 -26.73 3.56
CA ARG A 154 -58.52 -27.43 4.43
C ARG A 154 -59.16 -27.86 5.75
N LYS A 155 -59.87 -26.95 6.42
CA LYS A 155 -60.63 -27.25 7.64
C LYS A 155 -61.68 -28.34 7.40
N LYS A 156 -62.41 -28.27 6.29
CA LYS A 156 -63.38 -29.30 5.90
C LYS A 156 -62.69 -30.66 5.70
N MET A 157 -61.54 -30.69 5.03
CA MET A 157 -60.77 -31.92 4.81
C MET A 157 -60.27 -32.53 6.14
N LEU A 158 -59.74 -31.72 7.05
CA LEU A 158 -59.34 -32.17 8.39
C LEU A 158 -60.52 -32.71 9.19
N GLY A 159 -61.67 -32.03 9.15
CA GLY A 159 -62.90 -32.51 9.80
C GLY A 159 -63.41 -33.85 9.24
N LEU A 160 -63.28 -34.07 7.93
CA LEU A 160 -63.60 -35.35 7.30
C LEU A 160 -62.64 -36.47 7.72
N ILE A 161 -61.34 -36.17 7.82
CA ILE A 161 -60.34 -37.12 8.34
C ILE A 161 -60.66 -37.48 9.79
N GLN A 162 -60.98 -36.47 10.63
CA GLN A 162 -61.34 -36.67 12.03
C GLN A 162 -62.53 -37.62 12.20
N ALA A 163 -63.56 -37.45 11.39
CA ALA A 163 -64.75 -38.29 11.42
C ALA A 163 -64.48 -39.75 11.03
N HIS A 164 -63.41 -40.04 10.30
CA HIS A 164 -63.08 -41.36 9.76
C HIS A 164 -61.82 -42.00 10.36
N LEU A 165 -61.30 -41.46 11.47
CA LEU A 165 -60.07 -41.94 12.12
C LEU A 165 -60.10 -43.44 12.46
N LYS A 166 -61.25 -43.98 12.88
CA LYS A 166 -61.38 -45.41 13.24
C LYS A 166 -60.98 -46.35 12.09
N LYS A 167 -61.15 -45.94 10.83
CA LYS A 167 -60.75 -46.73 9.65
C LYS A 167 -59.23 -46.83 9.48
N ALA A 168 -58.47 -45.92 10.10
CA ALA A 168 -57.01 -45.94 10.04
C ALA A 168 -56.40 -47.05 10.92
N GLU A 169 -57.10 -47.50 11.98
CA GLU A 169 -56.68 -48.66 12.79
C GLU A 169 -56.72 -49.95 11.95
N GLU A 170 -57.69 -50.09 11.05
CA GLU A 170 -57.80 -51.22 10.13
C GLU A 170 -56.84 -51.14 8.93
N MET A 171 -56.41 -49.93 8.56
CA MET A 171 -55.59 -49.67 7.36
C MET A 171 -54.46 -48.66 7.65
N PRO A 172 -53.28 -49.11 8.13
CA PRO A 172 -52.18 -48.23 8.51
C PRO A 172 -51.67 -47.31 7.39
N LEU A 173 -51.72 -47.76 6.12
CA LEU A 173 -51.32 -46.97 4.96
C LEU A 173 -52.14 -45.68 4.81
N LEU A 174 -53.38 -45.67 5.30
CA LEU A 174 -54.31 -44.54 5.19
C LEU A 174 -53.77 -43.26 5.86
N LEU A 175 -53.07 -43.41 6.99
CA LEU A 175 -52.45 -42.29 7.70
C LEU A 175 -51.38 -41.59 6.85
N VAL A 176 -50.54 -42.37 6.17
CA VAL A 176 -49.47 -41.88 5.31
C VAL A 176 -50.02 -41.22 4.04
N SER A 177 -51.10 -41.76 3.49
CA SER A 177 -51.78 -41.20 2.33
C SER A 177 -52.49 -39.89 2.65
N TRP A 178 -53.14 -39.78 3.80
CA TRP A 178 -53.71 -38.51 4.28
C TRP A 178 -52.62 -37.47 4.52
N LEU A 179 -51.51 -37.87 5.14
CA LEU A 179 -50.34 -37.02 5.36
C LEU A 179 -49.76 -36.46 4.06
N SER A 180 -49.86 -37.22 2.97
CA SER A 180 -49.40 -36.80 1.64
C SER A 180 -50.37 -35.85 0.92
N LEU A 181 -51.67 -35.87 1.26
CA LEU A 181 -52.70 -35.00 0.68
C LEU A 181 -52.88 -33.65 1.38
N VAL A 182 -52.64 -33.60 2.69
CA VAL A 182 -52.87 -32.42 3.54
C VAL A 182 -51.92 -31.27 3.17
N ALA A 183 -52.32 -30.01 3.37
CA ALA A 183 -51.46 -28.87 3.06
C ALA A 183 -50.23 -28.81 3.98
N PHE A 184 -49.24 -28.00 3.60
CA PHE A 184 -47.98 -27.88 4.35
C PHE A 184 -48.20 -27.35 5.78
N GLU A 185 -49.07 -26.36 5.96
CA GLU A 185 -49.32 -25.69 7.25
C GLU A 185 -50.11 -26.54 8.25
N ASP A 186 -50.90 -27.49 7.75
CA ASP A 186 -51.84 -28.26 8.57
C ASP A 186 -51.19 -29.54 9.16
N LEU A 187 -49.90 -29.79 8.87
CA LEU A 187 -49.17 -30.96 9.35
C LEU A 187 -49.15 -31.11 10.89
N PRO A 188 -48.93 -30.05 11.70
CA PRO A 188 -48.97 -30.16 13.15
C PRO A 188 -50.37 -30.53 13.66
N GLU A 189 -51.42 -29.90 13.12
CA GLU A 189 -52.81 -30.16 13.50
C GLU A 189 -53.20 -31.61 13.16
N LEU A 190 -52.83 -32.10 11.98
CA LEU A 190 -53.03 -33.50 11.60
C LEU A 190 -52.29 -34.47 12.52
N SER A 191 -51.03 -34.16 12.86
CA SER A 191 -50.17 -34.97 13.74
C SER A 191 -50.80 -35.16 15.13
N ASP A 192 -51.34 -34.09 15.72
CA ASP A 192 -52.00 -34.13 17.03
C ASP A 192 -53.33 -34.91 16.97
N MET A 193 -54.08 -34.78 15.88
CA MET A 193 -55.37 -35.47 15.71
C MET A 193 -55.24 -36.97 15.47
N THR A 194 -54.23 -37.40 14.71
CA THR A 194 -54.11 -38.78 14.20
C THR A 194 -53.15 -39.65 15.00
N GLY A 195 -52.27 -39.06 15.82
CA GLY A 195 -51.23 -39.81 16.52
C GLY A 195 -50.15 -40.40 15.60
N ILE A 196 -49.97 -39.85 14.39
CA ILE A 196 -48.98 -40.36 13.41
C ILE A 196 -47.57 -40.38 14.03
N PRO A 197 -46.83 -41.51 13.95
CA PRO A 197 -45.45 -41.59 14.44
C PRO A 197 -44.51 -40.52 13.86
N ALA A 198 -43.59 -40.02 14.68
CA ALA A 198 -42.66 -38.98 14.28
C ALA A 198 -41.83 -39.31 13.01
N GLU A 199 -41.50 -40.59 12.78
CA GLU A 199 -40.75 -41.07 11.60
C GLU A 199 -41.46 -40.70 10.29
N HIS A 200 -42.78 -40.86 10.24
CA HIS A 200 -43.57 -40.55 9.04
C HIS A 200 -43.73 -39.03 8.84
N LEU A 201 -43.75 -38.25 9.91
CA LEU A 201 -43.76 -36.79 9.82
C LEU A 201 -42.42 -36.27 9.28
N ILE A 202 -41.30 -36.82 9.74
CA ILE A 202 -39.96 -36.53 9.21
C ILE A 202 -39.90 -36.85 7.71
N GLN A 203 -40.42 -38.02 7.32
CA GLN A 203 -40.44 -38.43 5.92
C GLN A 203 -41.35 -37.53 5.06
N SER A 204 -42.52 -37.13 5.55
CA SER A 204 -43.39 -36.16 4.85
C SER A 204 -42.74 -34.80 4.70
N LEU A 205 -42.07 -34.31 5.76
CA LEU A 205 -41.35 -33.05 5.73
C LEU A 205 -40.22 -33.10 4.69
N LEU A 206 -39.48 -34.21 4.61
CA LEU A 206 -38.43 -34.42 3.61
C LEU A 206 -38.95 -34.22 2.17
N TYR A 207 -40.07 -34.86 1.80
CA TYR A 207 -40.62 -34.74 0.46
C TYR A 207 -41.06 -33.32 0.14
N ARG A 208 -41.72 -32.67 1.10
CA ARG A 208 -42.19 -31.29 0.91
C ARG A 208 -41.03 -30.31 0.77
N LEU A 209 -39.97 -30.47 1.56
CA LEU A 209 -38.78 -29.63 1.46
C LEU A 209 -38.01 -29.88 0.16
N ARG A 210 -37.87 -31.13 -0.30
CA ARG A 210 -37.27 -31.45 -1.61
C ARG A 210 -37.96 -30.67 -2.74
N ARG A 211 -39.29 -30.63 -2.70
CA ARG A 211 -40.09 -29.86 -3.66
C ARG A 211 -39.98 -28.34 -3.49
N CYS A 212 -39.84 -27.83 -2.27
CA CYS A 212 -39.59 -26.40 -2.03
C CYS A 212 -38.26 -25.96 -2.65
N VAL A 213 -37.22 -26.81 -2.55
CA VAL A 213 -35.92 -26.59 -3.21
C VAL A 213 -36.06 -26.57 -4.73
N GLU A 214 -36.79 -27.55 -5.31
CA GLU A 214 -37.05 -27.60 -6.75
C GLU A 214 -37.81 -26.37 -7.27
N SER A 215 -38.77 -25.86 -6.49
CA SER A 215 -39.61 -24.70 -6.84
C SER A 215 -39.01 -23.34 -6.45
N ARG A 216 -37.88 -23.32 -5.74
CA ARG A 216 -37.22 -22.10 -5.19
C ARG A 216 -38.15 -21.24 -4.32
N ASP A 217 -39.02 -21.88 -3.55
CA ASP A 217 -39.98 -21.20 -2.68
C ASP A 217 -39.34 -20.89 -1.31
N ASN A 218 -38.79 -19.68 -1.19
CA ASN A 218 -38.10 -19.20 0.01
C ASN A 218 -39.04 -18.70 1.12
N GLU A 219 -40.34 -18.50 0.83
CA GLU A 219 -41.31 -17.96 1.81
C GLU A 219 -41.71 -19.01 2.86
N ARG A 220 -41.44 -20.29 2.58
CA ARG A 220 -41.86 -21.42 3.43
C ARG A 220 -40.97 -21.69 4.63
N ALA A 221 -39.95 -20.87 4.87
CA ALA A 221 -39.05 -21.05 6.01
C ALA A 221 -39.78 -20.91 7.36
N GLU A 222 -40.76 -20.00 7.50
CA GLU A 222 -41.51 -19.81 8.75
C GLU A 222 -42.46 -21.00 9.03
N SER A 223 -43.17 -21.49 8.02
CA SER A 223 -43.99 -22.70 8.15
C SER A 223 -43.14 -23.92 8.50
N THR A 224 -41.95 -24.02 7.89
CA THR A 224 -40.97 -25.09 8.20
C THR A 224 -40.50 -25.00 9.65
N GLN A 225 -40.23 -23.79 10.16
CA GLN A 225 -39.89 -23.56 11.55
C GLN A 225 -40.99 -24.08 12.49
N LYS A 226 -42.26 -23.74 12.26
CA LYS A 226 -43.39 -24.19 13.09
C LYS A 226 -43.50 -25.71 13.15
N ILE A 227 -43.32 -26.38 12.01
CA ILE A 227 -43.36 -27.84 11.93
C ILE A 227 -42.18 -28.47 12.65
N LEU A 228 -40.97 -27.96 12.46
CA LEU A 228 -39.78 -28.46 13.15
C LEU A 228 -39.87 -28.29 14.67
N THR A 229 -40.44 -27.18 15.15
CA THR A 229 -40.71 -26.98 16.59
C THR A 229 -41.68 -28.05 17.11
N HIS A 230 -42.79 -28.30 16.41
CA HIS A 230 -43.75 -29.34 16.78
C HIS A 230 -43.10 -30.75 16.75
N LEU A 231 -42.30 -31.02 15.73
CA LEU A 231 -41.65 -32.31 15.51
C LEU A 231 -40.61 -32.60 16.60
N LEU A 232 -39.82 -31.61 17.01
CA LEU A 232 -38.88 -31.76 18.13
C LEU A 232 -39.60 -32.16 19.42
N LEU A 233 -40.71 -31.48 19.77
CA LEU A 233 -41.51 -31.83 20.93
C LEU A 233 -42.09 -33.24 20.85
N LYS A 234 -42.49 -33.69 19.66
CA LYS A 234 -43.02 -35.04 19.45
C LYS A 234 -41.95 -36.11 19.54
N VAL A 235 -40.78 -35.87 18.94
CA VAL A 235 -39.62 -36.76 19.03
C VAL A 235 -39.16 -36.95 20.47
N ASP A 236 -39.18 -35.88 21.28
CA ASP A 236 -38.89 -35.99 22.71
C ASP A 236 -39.90 -36.87 23.45
N LYS A 237 -41.20 -36.71 23.16
CA LYS A 237 -42.28 -37.53 23.76
C LYS A 237 -42.21 -39.01 23.34
N GLU A 238 -41.78 -39.29 22.12
CA GLU A 238 -41.75 -40.63 21.53
C GLU A 238 -40.37 -41.30 21.55
N LYS A 239 -39.40 -40.71 22.27
CA LYS A 239 -37.99 -41.11 22.29
C LYS A 239 -37.78 -42.62 22.48
N GLU A 240 -38.41 -43.21 23.50
CA GLU A 240 -38.26 -44.63 23.83
C GLU A 240 -38.79 -45.54 22.71
N ARG A 241 -39.99 -45.23 22.20
CA ARG A 241 -40.61 -45.95 21.08
C ARG A 241 -39.72 -45.92 19.82
N MET A 242 -39.11 -44.77 19.52
CA MET A 242 -38.28 -44.60 18.33
C MET A 242 -36.98 -45.41 18.40
N ILE A 243 -36.37 -45.53 19.59
CA ILE A 243 -35.17 -46.36 19.79
C ILE A 243 -35.48 -47.84 19.49
N GLU A 244 -36.65 -48.31 19.92
CA GLU A 244 -37.09 -49.71 19.72
C GLU A 244 -37.55 -50.00 18.28
N SER A 245 -37.99 -48.99 17.52
CA SER A 245 -38.67 -49.10 16.21
C SER A 245 -37.88 -49.72 15.04
N GLY A 246 -36.62 -50.15 15.23
CA GLY A 246 -35.74 -50.69 14.17
C GLY A 246 -35.31 -49.70 13.07
N ASN A 247 -36.06 -48.62 12.87
CA ASN A 247 -35.95 -47.70 11.73
C ASN A 247 -35.04 -46.49 11.96
N ILE A 248 -34.50 -46.33 13.17
CA ILE A 248 -33.83 -45.10 13.60
C ILE A 248 -32.67 -44.65 12.68
N LYS A 249 -31.91 -45.61 12.15
CA LYS A 249 -30.79 -45.32 11.22
C LYS A 249 -31.28 -44.71 9.91
N LEU A 250 -32.39 -45.21 9.36
CA LEU A 250 -32.99 -44.69 8.13
C LEU A 250 -33.62 -43.32 8.37
N VAL A 251 -34.27 -43.13 9.53
CA VAL A 251 -34.86 -41.85 9.94
C VAL A 251 -33.79 -40.79 10.16
N PHE A 252 -32.65 -41.15 10.76
CA PHE A 252 -31.50 -40.27 10.90
C PHE A 252 -30.96 -39.79 9.55
N SER A 253 -30.81 -40.71 8.57
CA SER A 253 -30.45 -40.32 7.20
C SER A 253 -31.48 -39.39 6.56
N SER A 254 -32.78 -39.63 6.75
CA SER A 254 -33.84 -38.72 6.30
C SER A 254 -33.73 -37.34 6.97
N CYS A 255 -33.39 -37.26 8.26
CA CYS A 255 -33.19 -36.00 8.97
C CYS A 255 -31.99 -35.19 8.46
N ILE A 256 -30.89 -35.85 8.09
CA ILE A 256 -29.76 -35.18 7.42
C ILE A 256 -30.22 -34.57 6.09
N SER A 257 -31.03 -35.28 5.31
CA SER A 257 -31.62 -34.72 4.07
C SER A 257 -32.60 -33.57 4.35
N VAL A 258 -33.40 -33.65 5.42
CA VAL A 258 -34.29 -32.56 5.88
C VAL A 258 -33.48 -31.32 6.21
N LEU A 259 -32.40 -31.45 6.99
CA LEU A 259 -31.48 -30.35 7.30
C LEU A 259 -30.91 -29.74 6.02
N THR A 260 -30.41 -30.58 5.11
CA THR A 260 -29.81 -30.14 3.84
C THR A 260 -30.78 -29.30 3.00
N ASN A 261 -32.01 -29.78 2.86
CA ASN A 261 -33.04 -29.05 2.12
C ASN A 261 -33.50 -27.79 2.87
N THR A 262 -33.53 -27.82 4.21
CA THR A 262 -33.86 -26.65 5.04
C THR A 262 -32.80 -25.55 4.91
N CYS A 263 -31.51 -25.90 4.92
CA CYS A 263 -30.42 -24.98 4.64
C CYS A 263 -30.54 -24.36 3.24
N ALA A 264 -30.94 -25.13 2.23
CA ALA A 264 -31.07 -24.65 0.85
C ALA A 264 -32.20 -23.61 0.66
N ILE A 265 -33.32 -23.74 1.38
CA ILE A 265 -34.45 -22.79 1.33
C ILE A 265 -34.24 -21.57 2.25
N THR A 266 -33.38 -21.68 3.27
CA THR A 266 -33.12 -20.60 4.23
C THR A 266 -32.01 -19.68 3.72
N GLN A 267 -32.37 -18.77 2.82
CA GLN A 267 -31.43 -17.83 2.18
C GLN A 267 -31.33 -16.46 2.88
N LEU A 268 -32.13 -16.23 3.92
CA LEU A 268 -32.14 -14.98 4.69
C LEU A 268 -31.84 -15.24 6.15
N VAL A 269 -30.99 -14.39 6.75
CA VAL A 269 -30.64 -14.48 8.18
C VAL A 269 -31.89 -14.42 9.05
N GLN A 270 -32.92 -13.65 8.70
CA GLN A 270 -34.16 -13.56 9.51
C GLN A 270 -34.85 -14.91 9.74
N SER A 271 -34.65 -15.87 8.83
CA SER A 271 -35.26 -17.19 8.84
C SER A 271 -34.31 -18.29 9.35
N TYR A 272 -33.21 -17.92 10.03
CA TYR A 272 -32.18 -18.87 10.50
C TYR A 272 -32.75 -19.97 11.41
N HIS A 273 -33.84 -19.69 12.14
CA HIS A 273 -34.43 -20.58 13.13
C HIS A 273 -34.78 -21.95 12.55
N ALA A 274 -35.29 -22.04 11.32
CA ALA A 274 -35.63 -23.32 10.70
C ALA A 274 -34.38 -24.22 10.53
N ALA A 275 -33.25 -23.66 10.08
CA ALA A 275 -32.00 -24.40 9.94
C ALA A 275 -31.45 -24.85 11.30
N VAL A 276 -31.49 -23.99 12.32
CA VAL A 276 -31.05 -24.36 13.68
C VAL A 276 -31.92 -25.49 14.27
N LEU A 277 -33.25 -25.42 14.13
CA LEU A 277 -34.15 -26.46 14.63
C LEU A 277 -33.99 -27.79 13.89
N SER A 278 -33.74 -27.75 12.57
CA SER A 278 -33.45 -28.98 11.81
C SER A 278 -32.11 -29.60 12.19
N TYR A 279 -31.10 -28.80 12.55
CA TYR A 279 -29.85 -29.30 13.10
C TYR A 279 -30.04 -29.91 14.49
N GLN A 280 -30.80 -29.24 15.37
CA GLN A 280 -31.20 -29.76 16.68
C GLN A 280 -31.90 -31.11 16.57
N LEU A 281 -32.74 -31.30 15.54
CA LEU A 281 -33.43 -32.56 15.28
C LEU A 281 -32.46 -33.69 14.92
N VAL A 282 -31.46 -33.41 14.07
CA VAL A 282 -30.41 -34.37 13.72
C VAL A 282 -29.65 -34.81 14.97
N LEU A 283 -29.30 -33.87 15.86
CA LEU A 283 -28.57 -34.18 17.09
C LEU A 283 -29.39 -35.02 18.08
N LYS A 284 -30.69 -34.73 18.25
CA LYS A 284 -31.56 -35.56 19.10
C LYS A 284 -31.68 -36.99 18.59
N LEU A 285 -31.75 -37.20 17.27
CA LEU A 285 -31.72 -38.53 16.68
C LEU A 285 -30.37 -39.21 16.79
N ALA A 286 -29.27 -38.46 16.72
CA ALA A 286 -27.94 -38.99 16.98
C ALA A 286 -27.80 -39.48 18.43
N ASP A 287 -28.30 -38.72 19.41
CA ASP A 287 -28.33 -39.13 20.82
C ASP A 287 -29.11 -40.44 21.00
N MET A 288 -30.25 -40.58 20.34
CA MET A 288 -31.02 -41.82 20.36
C MET A 288 -30.31 -42.99 19.65
N MET A 289 -29.59 -42.73 18.56
CA MET A 289 -28.78 -43.73 17.86
C MET A 289 -27.62 -44.22 18.71
N ASP A 290 -26.90 -43.31 19.39
CA ASP A 290 -25.82 -43.67 20.32
C ASP A 290 -26.33 -44.56 21.46
N VAL A 291 -27.46 -44.18 22.08
CA VAL A 291 -28.12 -45.01 23.11
C VAL A 291 -28.48 -46.40 22.59
N LYS A 292 -28.95 -46.49 21.34
CA LYS A 292 -29.27 -47.78 20.71
C LYS A 292 -28.04 -48.62 20.46
N LEU A 293 -26.99 -48.03 19.88
CA LEU A 293 -25.72 -48.70 19.62
C LEU A 293 -25.12 -49.25 20.92
N LYS A 294 -25.15 -48.46 22.02
CA LYS A 294 -24.68 -48.92 23.34
C LYS A 294 -25.44 -50.14 23.89
N LYS A 295 -26.69 -50.37 23.48
CA LYS A 295 -27.53 -51.48 23.95
C LYS A 295 -27.42 -52.75 23.09
N GLU A 296 -27.12 -52.63 21.81
CA GLU A 296 -27.28 -53.74 20.83
C GLU A 296 -25.97 -54.35 20.29
N SER A 297 -24.82 -53.65 20.36
CA SER A 297 -23.56 -54.11 19.75
C SER A 297 -22.53 -54.62 20.77
N SER A 298 -21.64 -55.53 20.34
CA SER A 298 -20.41 -55.89 21.07
C SER A 298 -19.45 -54.69 21.15
N GLU A 299 -18.47 -54.70 22.06
CA GLU A 299 -17.53 -53.57 22.23
C GLU A 299 -16.82 -53.17 20.92
N ASP A 300 -16.37 -54.14 20.11
CA ASP A 300 -15.70 -53.88 18.83
C ASP A 300 -16.65 -53.35 17.73
N GLU A 301 -17.90 -53.85 17.66
CA GLU A 301 -18.91 -53.40 16.70
C GLU A 301 -19.50 -52.02 17.06
N PHE A 302 -19.54 -51.71 18.37
CA PHE A 302 -19.93 -50.42 18.90
C PHE A 302 -18.92 -49.35 18.45
N GLU A 303 -17.62 -49.59 18.63
CA GLU A 303 -16.58 -48.62 18.31
C GLU A 303 -16.57 -48.24 16.82
N THR A 304 -16.72 -49.24 15.93
CA THR A 304 -16.80 -48.99 14.48
C THR A 304 -18.08 -48.24 14.07
N SER A 305 -19.21 -48.56 14.69
CA SER A 305 -20.49 -47.92 14.37
C SER A 305 -20.60 -46.51 14.95
N ASN A 306 -20.04 -46.28 16.14
CA ASN A 306 -19.96 -44.97 16.78
C ASN A 306 -19.02 -44.05 15.99
N LYS A 307 -17.88 -44.55 15.51
CA LYS A 307 -16.99 -43.78 14.62
C LYS A 307 -17.72 -43.29 13.35
N LYS A 308 -18.52 -44.15 12.72
CA LYS A 308 -19.34 -43.76 11.55
C LYS A 308 -20.40 -42.71 11.89
N LEU A 309 -20.99 -42.79 13.09
CA LEU A 309 -21.94 -41.78 13.57
C LEU A 309 -21.24 -40.43 13.77
N LEU A 310 -20.07 -40.41 14.39
CA LEU A 310 -19.27 -39.20 14.59
C LEU A 310 -18.83 -38.58 13.25
N GLU A 311 -18.35 -39.37 12.29
CA GLU A 311 -17.99 -38.91 10.94
C GLU A 311 -19.20 -38.29 10.21
N ALA A 312 -20.38 -38.90 10.31
CA ALA A 312 -21.60 -38.34 9.74
C ALA A 312 -21.99 -37.01 10.40
N LEU A 313 -21.86 -36.90 11.73
CA LEU A 313 -22.15 -35.67 12.47
C LEU A 313 -21.15 -34.55 12.15
N GLN A 314 -19.87 -34.87 11.96
CA GLN A 314 -18.86 -33.90 11.51
C GLN A 314 -19.19 -33.37 10.11
N SER A 315 -19.61 -34.24 9.18
CA SER A 315 -20.08 -33.81 7.85
C SER A 315 -21.30 -32.89 7.94
N VAL A 316 -22.22 -33.16 8.87
CA VAL A 316 -23.38 -32.31 9.14
C VAL A 316 -22.97 -30.95 9.71
N GLN A 317 -22.06 -30.91 10.70
CA GLN A 317 -21.54 -29.67 11.27
C GLN A 317 -20.89 -28.79 10.19
N GLN A 318 -20.08 -29.40 9.33
CA GLN A 318 -19.44 -28.72 8.21
C GLN A 318 -20.46 -28.10 7.26
N ARG A 319 -21.55 -28.80 6.95
CA ARG A 319 -22.64 -28.28 6.12
C ARG A 319 -23.36 -27.08 6.74
N VAL A 320 -23.57 -27.09 8.06
CA VAL A 320 -24.17 -25.95 8.78
C VAL A 320 -23.22 -24.75 8.76
N ILE A 321 -21.90 -24.98 8.90
CA ILE A 321 -20.88 -23.94 8.78
C ILE A 321 -20.88 -23.32 7.36
N GLU A 322 -20.90 -24.16 6.32
CA GLU A 322 -20.94 -23.70 4.92
C GLU A 322 -22.21 -22.87 4.63
N TRP A 323 -23.36 -23.31 5.12
CA TRP A 323 -24.61 -22.58 5.01
C TRP A 323 -24.54 -21.21 5.71
N ARG A 324 -24.05 -21.17 6.96
CA ARG A 324 -23.88 -19.94 7.73
C ARG A 324 -22.96 -18.96 7.01
N ASP A 325 -21.84 -19.44 6.49
CA ASP A 325 -20.86 -18.60 5.79
C ASP A 325 -21.40 -18.07 4.46
N ALA A 326 -22.21 -18.86 3.75
CA ALA A 326 -22.92 -18.40 2.55
C ALA A 326 -23.95 -17.30 2.87
N LEU A 327 -24.61 -17.35 4.03
CA LEU A 327 -25.52 -16.29 4.49
C LEU A 327 -24.77 -15.00 4.84
N LEU A 328 -23.64 -15.12 5.56
CA LEU A 328 -22.89 -13.99 6.12
C LEU A 328 -21.82 -13.43 5.17
N HIS A 329 -22.16 -13.20 3.91
CA HIS A 329 -21.22 -12.69 2.90
C HIS A 329 -20.89 -11.18 3.03
N LYS A 330 -21.78 -10.36 3.62
CA LYS A 330 -21.57 -8.91 3.80
C LYS A 330 -20.66 -8.59 5.01
N PRO A 331 -19.96 -7.44 5.02
CA PRO A 331 -19.22 -6.97 6.22
C PRO A 331 -20.13 -6.86 7.44
N LEU A 332 -19.57 -6.88 8.66
CA LEU A 332 -20.36 -6.89 9.90
C LEU A 332 -21.24 -5.64 10.04
N LEU A 333 -20.70 -4.47 9.68
CA LEU A 333 -21.41 -3.20 9.64
C LEU A 333 -21.59 -2.71 8.20
N LYS A 334 -22.67 -1.98 7.94
CA LYS A 334 -22.86 -1.23 6.69
C LYS A 334 -22.03 0.05 6.73
N HIS A 335 -21.23 0.31 5.70
CA HIS A 335 -20.33 1.48 5.66
C HIS A 335 -21.05 2.83 5.85
N GLU A 336 -22.27 3.00 5.32
CA GLU A 336 -22.99 4.28 5.37
C GLU A 336 -23.70 4.53 6.70
N SER A 337 -24.43 3.53 7.22
CA SER A 337 -25.22 3.69 8.45
C SER A 337 -24.43 3.34 9.72
N LYS A 338 -23.31 2.60 9.60
CA LYS A 338 -22.58 1.95 10.71
C LYS A 338 -23.50 1.14 11.63
N THR A 339 -24.54 0.51 11.06
CA THR A 339 -25.44 -0.45 11.73
C THR A 339 -25.13 -1.87 11.27
N LEU A 340 -25.54 -2.90 12.04
CA LEU A 340 -25.37 -4.29 11.63
C LEU A 340 -25.90 -4.52 10.21
N SER A 341 -25.10 -5.18 9.38
CA SER A 341 -25.52 -5.59 8.03
C SER A 341 -26.68 -6.57 8.10
N TYR A 342 -26.67 -7.42 9.12
CA TYR A 342 -27.68 -8.43 9.39
C TYR A 342 -28.20 -8.24 10.83
N PRO A 343 -29.41 -7.69 11.01
CA PRO A 343 -29.94 -7.36 12.35
C PRO A 343 -30.03 -8.53 13.34
N LYS A 344 -30.24 -9.76 12.84
CA LYS A 344 -30.36 -10.98 13.66
C LYS A 344 -29.10 -11.85 13.67
N GLU A 345 -27.94 -11.33 13.25
CA GLU A 345 -26.69 -12.11 13.21
C GLU A 345 -26.27 -12.58 14.60
N ILE A 346 -26.31 -11.70 15.62
CA ILE A 346 -25.92 -12.05 17.00
C ILE A 346 -26.87 -13.11 17.57
N GLU A 347 -28.18 -12.96 17.37
CA GLU A 347 -29.20 -13.95 17.78
C GLU A 347 -29.00 -15.31 17.11
N MET A 348 -28.57 -15.33 15.84
CA MET A 348 -28.26 -16.55 15.11
C MET A 348 -27.04 -17.28 15.71
N TRP A 349 -25.96 -16.56 15.98
CA TRP A 349 -24.78 -17.14 16.64
C TRP A 349 -25.10 -17.69 18.02
N ASP A 350 -25.89 -16.95 18.81
CA ASP A 350 -26.39 -17.38 20.11
C ASP A 350 -27.23 -18.66 19.99
N SER A 351 -28.14 -18.72 19.02
CA SER A 351 -29.00 -19.89 18.81
C SER A 351 -28.21 -21.13 18.37
N LEU A 352 -27.15 -20.97 17.56
CA LEU A 352 -26.26 -22.07 17.14
C LEU A 352 -25.41 -22.61 18.30
N LEU A 353 -25.03 -21.76 19.26
CA LEU A 353 -24.26 -22.13 20.44
C LEU A 353 -25.13 -22.83 21.51
N LYS A 354 -26.42 -22.50 21.57
CA LYS A 354 -27.40 -23.08 22.51
C LYS A 354 -27.98 -24.42 22.08
N VAL A 355 -27.53 -24.96 20.95
CA VAL A 355 -27.96 -26.28 20.46
C VAL A 355 -27.54 -27.38 21.45
N GLU A 356 -28.48 -28.24 21.84
CA GLU A 356 -28.28 -29.31 22.82
C GLU A 356 -27.84 -30.61 22.14
N CYS A 357 -26.78 -31.25 22.66
CA CYS A 357 -26.34 -32.58 22.25
C CYS A 357 -25.72 -33.31 23.45
N SER A 358 -26.05 -34.58 23.64
CA SER A 358 -25.52 -35.39 24.75
C SER A 358 -24.11 -35.95 24.50
N LEU A 359 -23.64 -35.91 23.24
CA LEU A 359 -22.30 -36.33 22.84
C LEU A 359 -21.27 -35.23 23.10
N GLU A 360 -20.47 -35.38 24.16
CA GLU A 360 -19.51 -34.35 24.62
C GLU A 360 -18.44 -34.01 23.57
N GLU A 361 -17.92 -35.00 22.84
CA GLU A 361 -16.93 -34.79 21.76
C GLU A 361 -17.48 -33.90 20.64
N VAL A 362 -18.75 -34.12 20.25
CA VAL A 362 -19.42 -33.37 19.19
C VAL A 362 -19.75 -31.95 19.66
N SER A 363 -20.26 -31.81 20.89
CA SER A 363 -20.63 -30.52 21.49
C SER A 363 -19.43 -29.63 21.76
N SER A 364 -18.35 -30.18 22.33
CA SER A 364 -17.11 -29.45 22.60
C SER A 364 -16.42 -28.99 21.31
N SER A 365 -16.31 -29.87 20.32
CA SER A 365 -15.79 -29.55 18.98
C SER A 365 -16.61 -28.46 18.30
N TRP A 366 -17.94 -28.52 18.38
CA TRP A 366 -18.85 -27.52 17.82
C TRP A 366 -18.65 -26.14 18.45
N ARG A 367 -18.67 -26.07 19.80
CA ARG A 367 -18.51 -24.80 20.53
C ARG A 367 -17.15 -24.18 20.28
N LEU A 368 -16.08 -24.97 20.21
CA LEU A 368 -14.73 -24.49 19.89
C LEU A 368 -14.65 -23.92 18.46
N THR A 369 -15.24 -24.63 17.49
CA THR A 369 -15.27 -24.22 16.09
C THR A 369 -16.08 -22.93 15.92
N LEU A 370 -17.28 -22.84 16.50
CA LEU A 370 -18.09 -21.63 16.47
C LEU A 370 -17.41 -20.45 17.17
N LYS A 371 -16.73 -20.66 18.30
CA LYS A 371 -15.94 -19.61 18.97
C LYS A 371 -14.86 -19.07 18.05
N LYS A 372 -14.11 -19.95 17.38
CA LYS A 372 -13.05 -19.58 16.43
C LYS A 372 -13.62 -18.80 15.24
N ASP A 373 -14.73 -19.26 14.68
CA ASP A 373 -15.37 -18.63 13.54
C ASP A 373 -15.96 -17.26 13.88
N LEU A 374 -16.60 -17.14 15.05
CA LEU A 374 -17.13 -15.86 15.55
C LEU A 374 -15.99 -14.85 15.75
N LYS A 375 -14.90 -15.25 16.40
CA LYS A 375 -13.72 -14.38 16.55
C LYS A 375 -13.15 -13.96 15.20
N LYS A 376 -13.04 -14.88 14.24
CA LYS A 376 -12.61 -14.60 12.85
C LYS A 376 -13.57 -13.66 12.13
N ARG A 377 -14.87 -13.76 12.38
CA ARG A 377 -15.90 -12.90 11.80
C ARG A 377 -15.80 -11.46 12.34
N ILE A 378 -15.62 -11.30 13.65
CA ILE A 378 -15.45 -9.98 14.29
C ILE A 378 -14.09 -9.36 13.93
N SER A 379 -13.02 -10.15 13.84
CA SER A 379 -11.67 -9.65 13.53
C SER A 379 -11.53 -9.05 12.13
N LYS A 380 -12.45 -9.35 11.20
CA LYS A 380 -12.50 -8.74 9.86
C LYS A 380 -12.97 -7.28 9.87
N ALA A 381 -13.66 -6.85 10.92
CA ALA A 381 -14.07 -5.46 11.08
C ALA A 381 -12.87 -4.58 11.50
N SER A 382 -12.93 -3.29 11.18
CA SER A 382 -11.94 -2.33 11.69
C SER A 382 -12.04 -2.16 13.21
N GLU A 383 -10.97 -1.69 13.86
CA GLU A 383 -10.97 -1.49 15.31
C GLU A 383 -12.09 -0.55 15.78
N GLU A 384 -12.38 0.53 15.04
CA GLU A 384 -13.48 1.44 15.35
C GLU A 384 -14.84 0.74 15.24
N GLU A 385 -15.04 -0.07 14.20
CA GLU A 385 -16.27 -0.84 13.98
C GLU A 385 -16.50 -1.86 15.11
N LYS A 386 -15.46 -2.54 15.60
CA LYS A 386 -15.56 -3.49 16.72
C LYS A 386 -16.11 -2.80 17.98
N VAL A 387 -15.61 -1.61 18.30
CA VAL A 387 -16.07 -0.82 19.47
C VAL A 387 -17.50 -0.33 19.26
N LEU A 388 -17.83 0.14 18.05
CA LEU A 388 -19.17 0.62 17.73
C LEU A 388 -20.24 -0.48 17.84
N VAL A 389 -19.97 -1.71 17.36
CA VAL A 389 -20.89 -2.84 17.53
C VAL A 389 -21.15 -3.12 19.01
N CYS A 390 -20.10 -3.13 19.83
CA CYS A 390 -20.24 -3.37 21.26
C CYS A 390 -21.05 -2.27 21.96
N CYS A 391 -21.05 -1.05 21.42
CA CYS A 391 -21.87 0.05 21.95
C CYS A 391 -23.33 -0.02 21.51
N LEU A 392 -23.58 -0.30 20.23
CA LEU A 392 -24.92 -0.29 19.65
C LEU A 392 -25.75 -1.52 20.04
N GLU A 393 -25.11 -2.69 20.15
CA GLU A 393 -25.77 -3.99 20.33
C GLU A 393 -25.52 -4.59 21.73
N ILE A 394 -25.14 -3.77 22.71
CA ILE A 394 -24.81 -4.23 24.07
C ILE A 394 -25.93 -5.06 24.70
N ALA A 395 -27.20 -4.69 24.45
CA ALA A 395 -28.35 -5.40 25.00
C ALA A 395 -28.53 -6.80 24.39
N ALA A 396 -28.19 -6.98 23.11
CA ALA A 396 -28.21 -8.29 22.45
C ALA A 396 -27.05 -9.15 22.95
N ILE A 397 -25.84 -8.60 22.96
CA ILE A 397 -24.62 -9.31 23.38
C ILE A 397 -24.75 -9.81 24.82
N ARG A 398 -25.21 -8.97 25.76
CA ARG A 398 -25.34 -9.34 27.19
C ARG A 398 -26.43 -10.39 27.47
N LYS A 399 -27.36 -10.62 26.53
CA LYS A 399 -28.38 -11.68 26.63
C LYS A 399 -27.93 -13.00 26.00
N SER A 400 -26.83 -13.01 25.26
CA SER A 400 -26.33 -14.18 24.54
C SER A 400 -25.49 -15.12 25.43
N ASP A 401 -25.11 -16.27 24.90
CA ASP A 401 -24.18 -17.25 25.49
C ASP A 401 -22.82 -16.60 25.87
N GLU A 402 -22.18 -17.15 26.92
CA GLU A 402 -20.89 -16.68 27.45
C GLU A 402 -19.80 -16.60 26.37
N VAL A 403 -19.79 -17.51 25.39
CA VAL A 403 -18.82 -17.50 24.28
C VAL A 403 -18.97 -16.26 23.40
N VAL A 404 -20.22 -15.80 23.17
CA VAL A 404 -20.49 -14.57 22.40
C VAL A 404 -20.02 -13.36 23.20
N GLN A 405 -20.40 -13.29 24.47
CA GLN A 405 -20.04 -12.19 25.36
C GLN A 405 -18.52 -12.01 25.45
N THR A 406 -17.81 -13.08 25.84
CA THR A 406 -16.35 -13.08 25.98
C THR A 406 -15.64 -12.73 24.67
N SER A 407 -16.11 -13.23 23.53
CA SER A 407 -15.49 -12.94 22.23
C SER A 407 -15.63 -11.46 21.83
N PHE A 408 -16.79 -10.84 22.05
CA PHE A 408 -16.98 -9.41 21.79
C PHE A 408 -16.22 -8.55 22.80
N ASP A 409 -16.23 -8.89 24.09
CA ASP A 409 -15.54 -8.10 25.12
C ASP A 409 -14.01 -8.13 24.94
N GLU A 410 -13.41 -9.31 24.71
CA GLU A 410 -11.96 -9.44 24.47
C GLU A 410 -11.51 -8.64 23.24
N LEU A 411 -12.26 -8.74 22.13
CA LEU A 411 -11.92 -8.04 20.90
C LEU A 411 -12.20 -6.54 21.01
N CYS A 412 -13.21 -6.12 21.77
CA CYS A 412 -13.48 -4.71 22.03
C CYS A 412 -12.37 -4.08 22.88
N GLN A 413 -11.92 -4.74 23.95
CA GLN A 413 -10.82 -4.26 24.78
C GLN A 413 -9.51 -4.19 23.98
N SER A 414 -9.21 -5.22 23.19
CA SER A 414 -8.05 -5.21 22.29
C SER A 414 -8.12 -4.06 21.28
N ALA A 415 -9.29 -3.81 20.70
CA ALA A 415 -9.50 -2.73 19.74
C ALA A 415 -9.29 -1.36 20.37
N ILE A 416 -9.83 -1.13 21.57
CA ILE A 416 -9.64 0.12 22.33
C ILE A 416 -8.16 0.36 22.59
N LYS A 417 -7.44 -0.66 23.07
CA LYS A 417 -6.00 -0.59 23.32
C LYS A 417 -5.22 -0.24 22.06
N GLU A 418 -5.54 -0.86 20.93
CA GLU A 418 -4.86 -0.61 19.65
C GLU A 418 -5.16 0.80 19.12
N ILE A 419 -6.41 1.28 19.22
CA ILE A 419 -6.79 2.65 18.84
C ILE A 419 -6.01 3.68 19.68
N CYS A 420 -5.93 3.46 20.99
CA CYS A 420 -5.19 4.35 21.89
C CYS A 420 -3.68 4.34 21.58
N GLN A 421 -3.10 3.18 21.26
CA GLN A 421 -1.70 3.07 20.81
C GLN A 421 -1.44 3.83 19.50
N ARG A 422 -2.42 3.84 18.58
CA ARG A 422 -2.37 4.59 17.31
C ARG A 422 -2.68 6.09 17.45
N LYS A 423 -3.03 6.57 18.66
CA LYS A 423 -3.40 7.97 18.94
C LYS A 423 -4.63 8.44 18.15
N GLN A 424 -5.66 7.60 18.05
CA GLN A 424 -6.90 7.88 17.31
C GLN A 424 -8.16 7.89 18.20
N GLU A 425 -7.99 7.89 19.52
CA GLU A 425 -9.11 7.78 20.45
C GLU A 425 -10.02 9.03 20.46
N GLY A 426 -9.50 10.21 20.12
CA GLY A 426 -10.34 11.41 19.91
C GLY A 426 -11.33 11.24 18.75
N GLY A 427 -10.91 10.62 17.65
CA GLY A 427 -11.78 10.28 16.52
C GLY A 427 -12.86 9.25 16.89
N LEU A 428 -12.46 8.22 17.66
CA LEU A 428 -13.40 7.24 18.21
C LEU A 428 -14.47 7.90 19.09
N MET A 429 -14.07 8.80 19.99
CA MET A 429 -14.99 9.52 20.88
C MET A 429 -15.98 10.38 20.09
N GLN A 430 -15.52 11.08 19.07
CA GLN A 430 -16.41 11.84 18.17
C GLN A 430 -17.42 10.94 17.46
N SER A 431 -16.99 9.78 16.98
CA SER A 431 -17.85 8.80 16.32
C SER A 431 -18.91 8.24 17.28
N LEU A 432 -18.51 7.88 18.50
CA LEU A 432 -19.40 7.37 19.55
C LEU A 432 -20.49 8.38 19.91
N TYR A 433 -20.12 9.60 20.32
CA TYR A 433 -21.09 10.63 20.72
C TYR A 433 -21.98 11.13 19.56
N SER A 434 -21.57 10.93 18.30
CA SER A 434 -22.42 11.23 17.15
C SER A 434 -23.53 10.19 16.92
N LYS A 435 -23.34 8.94 17.40
CA LYS A 435 -24.23 7.80 17.13
C LYS A 435 -25.03 7.37 18.35
N THR A 436 -24.47 7.52 19.55
CA THR A 436 -25.13 7.19 20.81
C THR A 436 -25.21 8.43 21.70
N LYS A 437 -26.38 8.66 22.30
CA LYS A 437 -26.60 9.81 23.18
C LYS A 437 -25.79 9.69 24.47
N ASP A 438 -25.68 8.45 24.98
CA ASP A 438 -24.83 8.06 26.12
C ASP A 438 -24.09 6.76 25.76
N PRO A 439 -22.74 6.76 25.63
CA PRO A 439 -21.98 5.54 25.41
C PRO A 439 -22.00 4.65 26.67
N PRO A 440 -21.94 3.31 26.54
CA PRO A 440 -21.92 2.42 27.70
C PRO A 440 -20.73 2.69 28.64
N VAL A 441 -21.01 2.70 29.95
CA VAL A 441 -20.03 3.00 31.01
C VAL A 441 -18.77 2.14 30.89
N VAL A 442 -18.92 0.85 30.58
CA VAL A 442 -17.79 -0.10 30.45
C VAL A 442 -16.85 0.30 29.32
N VAL A 443 -17.39 0.71 28.17
CA VAL A 443 -16.58 1.10 27.01
C VAL A 443 -15.94 2.46 27.25
N LEU A 444 -16.71 3.43 27.77
CA LEU A 444 -16.22 4.77 28.06
C LEU A 444 -15.07 4.73 29.07
N SER A 445 -15.23 3.95 30.14
CA SER A 445 -14.21 3.83 31.19
C SER A 445 -12.94 3.15 30.68
N ALA A 446 -13.07 2.09 29.87
CA ALA A 446 -11.93 1.43 29.24
C ALA A 446 -11.15 2.39 28.32
N VAL A 447 -11.84 3.22 27.52
CA VAL A 447 -11.18 4.24 26.67
C VAL A 447 -10.45 5.28 27.51
N VAL A 448 -11.04 5.75 28.62
CA VAL A 448 -10.40 6.74 29.51
C VAL A 448 -9.14 6.17 30.16
N VAL A 449 -9.20 4.96 30.70
CA VAL A 449 -8.06 4.31 31.39
C VAL A 449 -6.93 4.00 30.40
N GLU A 450 -7.24 3.42 29.23
CA GLU A 450 -6.22 3.10 28.22
C GLU A 450 -5.61 4.36 27.58
N SER A 451 -6.42 5.40 27.35
CA SER A 451 -5.91 6.70 26.88
C SER A 451 -5.00 7.32 27.93
N ALA A 452 -5.33 7.25 29.23
CA ALA A 452 -4.48 7.77 30.31
C ALA A 452 -3.13 7.04 30.41
N ALA A 453 -3.14 5.70 30.28
CA ALA A 453 -1.92 4.90 30.30
C ALA A 453 -0.89 5.31 29.24
N ARG A 454 -1.33 5.91 28.11
CA ARG A 454 -0.45 6.46 27.06
C ARG A 454 0.44 7.59 27.57
N PHE A 455 -0.05 8.42 28.48
CA PHE A 455 0.60 9.66 28.89
C PHE A 455 1.45 9.52 30.17
N ARG A 456 1.41 8.36 30.83
CA ARG A 456 2.12 8.08 32.09
C ARG A 456 1.82 9.17 33.15
N ASP A 457 2.78 10.06 33.39
CA ASP A 457 2.72 11.13 34.42
C ASP A 457 2.53 12.53 33.81
N ASP A 458 2.52 12.68 32.48
CA ASP A 458 2.39 13.98 31.82
C ASP A 458 0.91 14.40 31.69
N SER A 459 0.37 14.84 32.83
CA SER A 459 -1.04 15.26 32.93
C SER A 459 -1.38 16.47 32.05
N VAL A 460 -0.41 17.34 31.72
CA VAL A 460 -0.65 18.53 30.90
C VAL A 460 -0.79 18.17 29.43
N VAL A 461 0.06 17.27 28.91
CA VAL A 461 -0.08 16.77 27.54
C VAL A 461 -1.35 15.93 27.41
N GLN A 462 -1.71 15.12 28.40
CA GLN A 462 -2.97 14.38 28.41
C GLN A 462 -4.19 15.30 28.34
N LEU A 463 -4.15 16.46 29.02
CA LEU A 463 -5.22 17.44 28.97
C LEU A 463 -5.34 18.11 27.60
N LEU A 464 -4.20 18.40 26.94
CA LEU A 464 -4.15 19.27 25.77
C LEU A 464 -4.07 18.56 24.42
N ASP A 465 -3.65 17.29 24.39
CA ASP A 465 -3.60 16.51 23.15
C ASP A 465 -5.02 16.36 22.57
N PRO A 466 -5.28 16.80 21.31
CA PRO A 466 -6.60 16.70 20.69
C PRO A 466 -7.10 15.26 20.52
N GLN A 467 -6.19 14.29 20.50
CA GLN A 467 -6.54 12.87 20.44
C GLN A 467 -6.80 12.26 21.80
N SER A 468 -6.53 12.97 22.90
CA SER A 468 -6.83 12.48 24.25
C SER A 468 -8.33 12.36 24.48
N ALA A 469 -8.76 11.22 25.03
CA ALA A 469 -10.15 11.03 25.45
C ALA A 469 -10.57 12.08 26.50
N MET A 470 -9.65 12.48 27.37
CA MET A 470 -9.89 13.48 28.41
C MET A 470 -10.08 14.88 27.83
N ASN A 471 -9.31 15.27 26.82
CA ASN A 471 -9.49 16.54 26.13
C ASN A 471 -10.90 16.66 25.54
N TYR A 472 -11.36 15.59 24.86
CA TYR A 472 -12.69 15.54 24.26
C TYR A 472 -13.80 15.65 25.33
N LEU A 473 -13.73 14.84 26.38
CA LEU A 473 -14.73 14.81 27.46
C LEU A 473 -14.84 16.15 28.20
N LEU A 474 -13.70 16.75 28.58
CA LEU A 474 -13.68 18.01 29.32
C LEU A 474 -14.09 19.21 28.46
N SER A 475 -13.94 19.13 27.13
CA SER A 475 -14.28 20.22 26.20
C SER A 475 -15.76 20.26 25.80
N GLN A 476 -16.45 19.12 25.78
CA GLN A 476 -17.79 18.98 25.20
C GLN A 476 -18.90 18.79 26.26
N SER A 477 -18.60 18.11 27.37
CA SER A 477 -19.64 17.59 28.27
C SER A 477 -19.74 18.36 29.59
N ASP A 478 -20.93 18.35 30.20
CA ASP A 478 -21.07 18.80 31.58
C ASP A 478 -20.37 17.80 32.50
N TRP A 479 -19.41 18.25 33.32
CA TRP A 479 -18.57 17.33 34.12
C TRP A 479 -19.38 16.47 35.10
N LYS A 480 -20.61 16.90 35.42
CA LYS A 480 -21.55 16.19 36.29
C LYS A 480 -22.37 15.11 35.60
N SER A 481 -22.48 15.12 34.26
CA SER A 481 -23.25 14.13 33.49
C SER A 481 -22.43 12.95 33.00
N ILE A 482 -21.11 12.93 33.28
CA ILE A 482 -20.21 11.87 32.84
C ILE A 482 -20.25 10.72 33.86
N HIS A 483 -20.78 9.56 33.44
CA HIS A 483 -20.81 8.34 34.23
C HIS A 483 -19.68 7.39 33.79
N VAL A 484 -18.72 7.15 34.68
CA VAL A 484 -17.55 6.27 34.48
C VAL A 484 -17.34 5.42 35.73
N ASP A 485 -16.57 4.33 35.60
CA ASP A 485 -16.16 3.51 36.74
C ASP A 485 -15.15 4.23 37.66
N ASP A 486 -14.87 3.64 38.82
CA ASP A 486 -14.02 4.25 39.86
C ASP A 486 -12.59 4.54 39.36
N ALA A 487 -12.03 3.66 38.52
CA ALA A 487 -10.68 3.81 37.98
C ALA A 487 -10.60 4.98 36.99
N ALA A 488 -11.54 5.06 36.05
CA ALA A 488 -11.65 6.18 35.12
C ALA A 488 -12.04 7.48 35.84
N ARG A 489 -12.81 7.41 36.93
CA ARG A 489 -13.15 8.58 37.75
C ARG A 489 -11.92 9.18 38.42
N GLN A 490 -11.02 8.36 38.94
CA GLN A 490 -9.75 8.82 39.52
C GLN A 490 -8.89 9.56 38.48
N VAL A 491 -8.79 9.04 37.25
CA VAL A 491 -8.12 9.73 36.13
C VAL A 491 -8.78 11.07 35.84
N PHE A 492 -10.11 11.10 35.79
CA PHE A 492 -10.86 12.33 35.53
C PHE A 492 -10.59 13.40 36.58
N ASP A 493 -10.65 13.06 37.86
CA ASP A 493 -10.44 14.00 38.96
C ASP A 493 -8.99 14.51 38.98
N ASN A 494 -8.00 13.65 38.69
CA ASN A 494 -6.59 14.05 38.54
C ASN A 494 -6.38 15.04 37.38
N CYS A 495 -7.05 14.85 36.24
CA CYS A 495 -6.97 15.79 35.12
C CYS A 495 -7.59 17.15 35.49
N VAL A 496 -8.71 17.16 36.23
CA VAL A 496 -9.36 18.42 36.65
C VAL A 496 -8.49 19.19 37.65
N THR A 497 -7.83 18.51 38.60
CA THR A 497 -6.89 19.17 39.53
C THR A 497 -5.64 19.68 38.81
N SER A 498 -5.08 18.91 37.87
CA SER A 498 -3.98 19.39 37.01
C SER A 498 -4.37 20.60 36.16
N LEU A 499 -5.60 20.65 35.64
CA LEU A 499 -6.11 21.80 34.90
C LEU A 499 -6.22 23.04 35.79
N HIS A 500 -6.72 22.88 37.02
CA HIS A 500 -6.79 23.96 38.01
C HIS A 500 -5.40 24.56 38.29
N HIS A 501 -4.42 23.71 38.61
CA HIS A 501 -3.04 24.14 38.85
C HIS A 501 -2.41 24.79 37.62
N LEU A 502 -2.64 24.26 36.41
CA LEU A 502 -2.11 24.84 35.18
C LEU A 502 -2.63 26.26 34.92
N VAL A 503 -3.93 26.50 35.13
CA VAL A 503 -4.54 27.83 34.96
C VAL A 503 -3.99 28.79 36.01
N GLU A 504 -3.90 28.36 37.27
CA GLU A 504 -3.33 29.17 38.35
C GLU A 504 -1.87 29.57 38.07
N SER A 505 -1.04 28.60 37.65
CA SER A 505 0.37 28.86 37.38
C SER A 505 0.63 29.74 36.16
N LEU A 506 -0.25 29.68 35.15
CA LEU A 506 -0.19 30.58 33.99
C LEU A 506 -0.50 32.03 34.38
N LEU A 507 -1.46 32.23 35.27
CA LEU A 507 -1.83 33.55 35.79
C LEU A 507 -0.72 34.14 36.67
N GLN A 508 -0.17 33.34 37.59
CA GLN A 508 0.90 33.75 38.51
C GLN A 508 2.27 33.85 37.83
N GLY A 509 2.48 33.16 36.71
CA GLY A 509 3.73 33.21 35.95
C GLY A 509 4.82 32.24 36.45
N ASP A 510 4.49 31.34 37.37
CA ASP A 510 5.36 30.28 37.88
C ASP A 510 5.22 28.96 37.09
N VAL A 511 4.52 28.99 35.95
CA VAL A 511 4.42 27.85 35.02
C VAL A 511 5.80 27.33 34.60
N ALA A 512 5.98 26.00 34.65
CA ALA A 512 7.17 25.34 34.11
C ALA A 512 7.26 25.56 32.58
N LEU A 513 8.47 25.80 32.06
CA LEU A 513 8.70 26.11 30.65
C LEU A 513 8.08 25.06 29.71
N GLY A 514 8.24 23.77 30.02
CA GLY A 514 7.69 22.68 29.21
C GLY A 514 6.16 22.67 29.15
N ASN A 515 5.51 22.99 30.26
CA ASN A 515 4.05 23.11 30.33
C ASN A 515 3.57 24.33 29.52
N LEU A 516 4.30 25.45 29.57
CA LEU A 516 4.00 26.64 28.78
C LEU A 516 4.17 26.39 27.28
N GLU A 517 5.28 25.76 26.86
CA GLU A 517 5.50 25.39 25.46
C GLU A 517 4.43 24.41 24.95
N THR A 518 3.97 23.50 25.80
CA THR A 518 2.85 22.60 25.48
C THR A 518 1.53 23.36 25.32
N CYS A 519 1.24 24.34 26.20
CA CYS A 519 0.06 25.21 26.07
C CYS A 519 0.08 26.05 24.80
N LEU A 520 1.24 26.60 24.43
CA LEU A 520 1.41 27.37 23.19
C LEU A 520 1.27 26.47 21.94
N LYS A 521 1.79 25.24 22.00
CA LYS A 521 1.63 24.25 20.92
C LYS A 521 0.16 23.87 20.70
N TYR A 522 -0.61 23.69 21.77
CA TYR A 522 -2.03 23.30 21.74
C TYR A 522 -2.96 24.45 22.13
N ARG A 523 -2.72 25.62 21.53
CA ARG A 523 -3.39 26.88 21.88
C ARG A 523 -4.91 26.78 21.83
N ASP A 524 -5.47 26.21 20.78
CA ASP A 524 -6.92 26.12 20.57
C ASP A 524 -7.60 25.11 21.52
N GLN A 525 -6.91 24.04 21.88
CA GLN A 525 -7.38 23.05 22.85
C GLN A 525 -7.42 23.67 24.25
N PHE A 526 -6.36 24.38 24.65
CA PHE A 526 -6.32 25.08 25.92
C PHE A 526 -7.42 26.15 26.02
N LYS A 527 -7.65 26.95 24.96
CA LYS A 527 -8.75 27.93 24.93
C LYS A 527 -10.11 27.30 25.20
N ARG A 528 -10.43 26.18 24.53
CA ARG A 528 -11.70 25.46 24.71
C ARG A 528 -11.84 24.94 26.14
N LEU A 529 -10.79 24.34 26.70
CA LEU A 529 -10.79 23.86 28.07
C LEU A 529 -10.92 24.99 29.09
N HIS A 530 -10.20 26.11 28.90
CA HIS A 530 -10.29 27.28 29.78
C HIS A 530 -11.71 27.89 29.77
N GLN A 531 -12.37 27.95 28.61
CA GLN A 531 -13.77 28.40 28.50
C GLN A 531 -14.73 27.48 29.27
N GLN A 532 -14.58 26.16 29.16
CA GLN A 532 -15.40 25.21 29.91
C GLN A 532 -15.11 25.26 31.41
N TYR A 533 -13.83 25.36 31.79
CA TYR A 533 -13.40 25.53 33.17
C TYR A 533 -14.05 26.78 33.81
N LYS A 534 -14.03 27.92 33.10
CA LYS A 534 -14.69 29.18 33.53
C LYS A 534 -16.21 29.00 33.69
N LYS A 535 -16.84 28.23 32.81
CA LYS A 535 -18.29 27.94 32.86
C LYS A 535 -18.67 27.05 34.05
N GLN A 536 -17.84 26.05 34.39
CA GLN A 536 -18.10 25.09 35.46
C GLN A 536 -17.83 25.67 36.87
N MET A 537 -16.81 26.51 37.01
CA MET A 537 -16.40 27.08 38.31
C MET A 537 -17.21 28.30 38.77
N LYS A 538 -18.27 28.70 38.05
CA LYS A 538 -19.17 29.82 38.39
C LYS A 538 -18.43 31.10 38.84
N SER A 539 -17.66 31.70 37.91
CA SER A 539 -17.24 33.10 37.83
C SER A 539 -17.22 33.95 39.13
N GLU A 540 -16.04 34.01 39.77
CA GLU A 540 -15.52 35.21 40.45
C GLU A 540 -13.96 35.22 40.50
N SER A 541 -13.28 34.08 40.35
CA SER A 541 -11.81 33.96 40.55
C SER A 541 -10.92 33.99 39.30
N VAL A 542 -11.44 33.91 38.06
CA VAL A 542 -10.63 33.93 36.82
C VAL A 542 -11.15 34.99 35.84
N PRO A 543 -10.67 36.25 35.94
CA PRO A 543 -11.20 37.35 35.15
C PRO A 543 -10.73 37.31 33.69
N VAL A 544 -9.47 36.96 33.42
CA VAL A 544 -8.79 37.20 32.13
C VAL A 544 -9.11 36.16 31.05
N ASN A 545 -9.16 36.59 29.79
CA ASN A 545 -9.29 35.71 28.62
C ASN A 545 -7.97 34.94 28.37
N ALA A 546 -8.07 33.66 28.02
CA ALA A 546 -6.91 32.78 27.78
C ALA A 546 -5.94 33.32 26.72
N ASP A 547 -6.45 34.03 25.71
CA ASP A 547 -5.62 34.62 24.67
C ASP A 547 -4.65 35.68 25.20
N VAL A 548 -5.13 36.55 26.08
CA VAL A 548 -4.31 37.63 26.65
C VAL A 548 -3.19 37.06 27.52
N VAL A 549 -3.50 36.01 28.30
CA VAL A 549 -2.51 35.33 29.14
C VAL A 549 -1.46 34.64 28.28
N LEU A 550 -1.87 33.88 27.26
CA LEU A 550 -0.93 33.16 26.40
C LEU A 550 -0.08 34.11 25.56
N ASP A 551 -0.63 35.19 25.00
CA ASP A 551 0.14 36.18 24.22
C ASP A 551 1.23 36.84 25.06
N GLN A 552 0.90 37.22 26.30
CA GLN A 552 1.89 37.81 27.20
C GLN A 552 2.99 36.80 27.55
N ARG A 553 2.64 35.55 27.86
CA ARG A 553 3.62 34.50 28.21
C ARG A 553 4.47 34.07 27.01
N GLU A 554 3.91 34.09 25.80
CA GLU A 554 4.65 33.88 24.55
C GLU A 554 5.68 35.00 24.32
N LYS A 555 5.31 36.25 24.57
CA LYS A 555 6.23 37.40 24.50
C LYS A 555 7.37 37.31 25.52
N ASP A 556 7.06 36.87 26.75
CA ASP A 556 8.04 36.65 27.81
C ASP A 556 9.03 35.54 27.39
N LEU A 557 8.52 34.44 26.83
CA LEU A 557 9.31 33.32 26.33
C LEU A 557 10.20 33.71 25.14
N GLU A 558 9.67 34.44 24.17
CA GLU A 558 10.42 34.88 22.99
C GLU A 558 11.57 35.82 23.38
N SER A 559 11.34 36.72 24.34
CA SER A 559 12.39 37.58 24.90
C SER A 559 13.53 36.76 25.52
N PHE A 560 13.20 35.67 26.22
CA PHE A 560 14.19 34.73 26.74
C PHE A 560 14.92 33.97 25.63
N LYS A 561 14.20 33.42 24.63
CA LYS A 561 14.79 32.67 23.50
C LYS A 561 15.76 33.53 22.70
N GLN A 562 15.41 34.79 22.42
CA GLN A 562 16.30 35.74 21.77
C GLN A 562 17.56 36.00 22.60
N ARG A 563 17.43 36.15 23.93
CA ARG A 563 18.60 36.30 24.81
C ARG A 563 19.47 35.05 24.82
N LYS A 564 18.88 33.85 24.89
CA LYS A 564 19.59 32.58 24.82
C LYS A 564 20.37 32.44 23.52
N LYS A 565 19.77 32.80 22.37
CA LYS A 565 20.45 32.78 21.05
C LYS A 565 21.67 33.71 21.00
N LYS A 566 21.56 34.91 21.55
CA LYS A 566 22.68 35.87 21.64
C LYS A 566 23.82 35.34 22.50
N MET A 567 23.49 34.69 23.62
CA MET A 567 24.48 34.04 24.49
C MET A 567 25.12 32.81 23.85
N ASP A 568 24.38 32.03 23.05
CA ASP A 568 24.94 30.93 22.26
C ASP A 568 25.97 31.44 21.23
N THR A 569 25.69 32.56 20.54
CA THR A 569 26.68 33.16 19.64
C THR A 569 27.92 33.65 20.39
N LEU A 570 27.76 34.29 21.56
CA LEU A 570 28.89 34.68 22.40
C LEU A 570 29.74 33.45 22.77
N ILE A 571 29.08 32.37 23.18
CA ILE A 571 29.74 31.12 23.56
C ILE A 571 30.56 30.56 22.38
N LYS A 572 29.95 30.47 21.20
CA LYS A 572 30.59 29.99 19.96
C LYS A 572 31.75 30.87 19.50
N MET A 573 31.64 32.20 19.63
CA MET A 573 32.70 33.14 19.24
C MET A 573 33.91 33.06 20.16
N ILE A 574 33.69 32.88 21.46
CA ILE A 574 34.76 32.66 22.45
C ILE A 574 35.42 31.29 22.23
N ALA A 575 34.65 30.24 21.93
CA ALA A 575 35.19 28.91 21.66
C ALA A 575 36.19 28.91 20.48
N LYS A 576 35.99 29.74 19.46
CA LYS A 576 36.93 29.88 18.32
C LYS A 576 38.31 30.43 18.69
N VAL A 577 38.45 31.05 19.86
CA VAL A 577 39.72 31.60 20.36
C VAL A 577 40.21 30.91 21.64
N ALA A 578 39.60 29.76 21.98
CA ALA A 578 39.92 28.99 23.18
C ALA A 578 41.37 28.48 23.22
N GLU A 579 42.02 28.31 22.06
CA GLU A 579 43.43 27.94 21.96
C GLU A 579 44.37 29.07 22.45
N SER A 580 43.92 30.33 22.40
CA SER A 580 44.72 31.50 22.79
C SER A 580 44.32 32.09 24.15
N LEU A 581 43.04 32.02 24.54
CA LEU A 581 42.48 32.65 25.73
C LEU A 581 41.69 31.66 26.60
N THR A 582 41.89 31.71 27.92
CA THR A 582 41.04 31.00 28.90
C THR A 582 40.12 31.98 29.62
N VAL A 583 38.81 31.72 29.61
CA VAL A 583 37.82 32.58 30.28
C VAL A 583 37.14 31.80 31.41
N PRO A 584 37.49 32.04 32.69
CA PRO A 584 36.96 31.27 33.82
C PRO A 584 35.44 31.35 33.97
N GLU A 585 34.84 32.50 33.66
CA GLU A 585 33.39 32.74 33.73
C GLU A 585 32.60 31.90 32.71
N MET A 586 33.26 31.47 31.64
CA MET A 586 32.66 30.73 30.53
C MET A 586 32.11 29.37 30.94
N LEU A 587 32.83 28.63 31.79
CA LEU A 587 32.39 27.32 32.30
C LEU A 587 31.05 27.43 33.06
N THR A 588 30.85 28.51 33.80
CA THR A 588 29.59 28.74 34.54
C THR A 588 28.45 29.11 33.59
N LEU A 589 28.72 29.90 32.55
CA LEU A 589 27.75 30.27 31.53
C LEU A 589 27.37 29.10 30.62
N GLU A 590 28.32 28.27 30.21
CA GLU A 590 28.07 27.06 29.42
C GLU A 590 27.23 26.05 30.21
N LYS A 591 27.52 25.87 31.51
CA LYS A 591 26.71 25.02 32.40
C LYS A 591 25.30 25.57 32.60
N GLN A 592 25.13 26.88 32.75
CA GLN A 592 23.81 27.54 32.80
C GLN A 592 23.07 27.50 31.45
N HIS A 593 23.79 27.51 30.34
CA HIS A 593 23.22 27.46 28.99
C HIS A 593 22.75 26.06 28.58
N SER A 594 23.49 25.04 29.01
CA SER A 594 23.22 23.60 28.76
C SER A 594 22.27 22.94 29.77
N ALA A 595 21.85 23.66 30.82
CA ALA A 595 20.87 23.17 31.78
C ALA A 595 19.53 22.83 31.11
N ASP A 596 18.88 21.76 31.57
CA ASP A 596 17.50 21.45 31.18
C ASP A 596 16.55 22.48 31.80
N LEU A 597 15.84 23.20 30.93
CA LEU A 597 14.93 24.27 31.33
C LEU A 597 13.48 23.81 31.38
N HIS A 598 13.17 22.55 31.01
CA HIS A 598 11.80 22.06 30.86
C HIS A 598 11.00 22.16 32.17
N THR A 599 11.65 21.92 33.31
CA THR A 599 11.03 21.97 34.66
C THR A 599 11.19 23.32 35.36
N VAL A 600 11.95 24.26 34.77
CA VAL A 600 12.21 25.57 35.37
C VAL A 600 11.02 26.49 35.16
N SER A 601 10.58 27.16 36.22
CA SER A 601 9.47 28.11 36.19
C SER A 601 9.83 29.40 35.43
N LEU A 602 8.87 29.95 34.69
CA LEU A 602 9.09 31.13 33.85
C LEU A 602 9.54 32.36 34.66
N ASN A 603 8.99 32.57 35.85
CA ASN A 603 9.38 33.64 36.78
C ASN A 603 10.85 33.60 37.23
N THR A 604 11.53 32.45 37.10
CA THR A 604 12.97 32.32 37.37
C THR A 604 13.81 32.76 36.17
N LEU A 605 13.25 32.67 34.96
CA LEU A 605 13.94 32.98 33.70
C LEU A 605 13.78 34.45 33.31
N VAL A 606 12.60 35.01 33.54
CA VAL A 606 12.17 36.34 33.10
C VAL A 606 11.43 37.02 34.23
N LEU A 607 11.54 38.34 34.33
CA LEU A 607 10.67 39.13 35.20
C LEU A 607 9.24 39.11 34.64
N VAL A 608 8.40 38.22 35.17
CA VAL A 608 7.04 37.99 34.68
C VAL A 608 6.07 39.02 35.27
N GLN A 609 5.20 39.57 34.43
CA GLN A 609 4.11 40.46 34.87
C GLN A 609 2.93 39.60 35.37
N THR A 610 2.48 39.89 36.60
CA THR A 610 1.28 39.28 37.21
C THR A 610 0.03 40.00 36.71
N PHE A 611 -1.07 39.26 36.54
CA PHE A 611 -2.37 39.84 36.20
C PHE A 611 -3.12 40.24 37.48
N ASP A 612 -3.41 41.52 37.66
CA ASP A 612 -4.22 42.02 38.79
C ASP A 612 -5.72 41.80 38.55
N SER A 613 -6.51 41.88 39.62
CA SER A 613 -7.97 41.69 39.67
C SER A 613 -8.79 42.57 38.70
N GLU A 614 -8.18 43.59 38.09
CA GLU A 614 -8.80 44.59 37.20
C GLU A 614 -8.36 44.50 35.72
N GLU A 615 -7.79 43.37 35.26
CA GLU A 615 -7.41 43.13 33.84
C GLU A 615 -6.35 44.11 33.26
N LYS A 616 -5.67 44.92 34.08
CA LYS A 616 -4.65 45.87 33.61
C LYS A 616 -3.25 45.31 33.75
N LEU A 617 -2.48 45.34 32.66
CA LEU A 617 -1.05 45.11 32.66
C LEU A 617 -0.37 46.21 33.49
N GLY A 618 0.38 45.85 34.53
CA GLY A 618 1.24 46.78 35.26
C GLY A 618 2.23 47.44 34.30
N ASN A 619 2.12 48.75 34.13
CA ASN A 619 2.88 49.50 33.14
C ASN A 619 4.33 49.70 33.60
N THR A 620 5.19 48.71 33.36
CA THR A 620 6.63 48.79 33.68
C THR A 620 7.48 48.14 32.59
N GLY A 621 8.22 48.99 31.85
CA GLY A 621 9.50 48.71 31.16
C GLY A 621 9.60 47.51 30.19
N PRO A 622 10.72 47.40 29.44
CA PRO A 622 11.01 46.22 28.62
C PRO A 622 11.30 44.99 29.49
N THR A 623 10.83 43.82 29.06
CA THR A 623 10.97 42.51 29.71
C THR A 623 12.44 42.18 30.03
N GLN A 624 12.76 41.97 31.31
CA GLN A 624 14.13 41.67 31.76
C GLN A 624 14.34 40.16 31.93
N VAL A 625 15.35 39.61 31.24
CA VAL A 625 15.77 38.20 31.38
C VAL A 625 16.72 38.07 32.57
N LEU A 626 16.33 37.27 33.57
CA LEU A 626 17.02 37.10 34.86
C LEU A 626 18.01 35.91 34.87
N TRP A 627 17.87 34.96 33.93
CA TRP A 627 18.68 33.73 33.89
C TRP A 627 20.19 33.98 33.71
N TYR A 628 20.55 34.94 32.85
CA TYR A 628 21.96 35.28 32.58
C TYR A 628 22.36 36.52 33.39
N LYS A 629 23.04 36.33 34.53
CA LYS A 629 23.55 37.42 35.38
C LYS A 629 24.88 37.97 34.84
N VAL A 630 24.79 38.79 33.80
CA VAL A 630 25.95 39.27 33.03
C VAL A 630 25.97 40.80 32.96
N GLY A 631 27.15 41.42 33.06
CA GLY A 631 27.33 42.87 33.01
C GLY A 631 26.91 43.51 31.68
N MET A 632 26.58 44.82 31.70
CA MET A 632 26.05 45.55 30.53
C MET A 632 27.01 45.51 29.32
N ASN A 633 28.32 45.58 29.55
CA ASN A 633 29.34 45.53 28.50
C ASN A 633 29.32 44.19 27.74
N VAL A 634 29.16 43.08 28.47
CA VAL A 634 29.09 41.74 27.88
C VAL A 634 27.76 41.52 27.18
N LEU A 635 26.66 42.11 27.66
CA LEU A 635 25.39 42.13 26.93
C LEU A 635 25.50 42.89 25.60
N LYS A 636 26.14 44.06 25.60
CA LYS A 636 26.42 44.83 24.38
C LYS A 636 27.29 44.04 23.41
N MET A 637 28.38 43.44 23.90
CA MET A 637 29.24 42.54 23.14
C MET A 637 28.46 41.38 22.51
N SER A 638 27.61 40.70 23.30
CA SER A 638 26.82 39.57 22.79
C SER A 638 25.84 39.97 21.68
N ASN A 639 25.25 41.17 21.76
CA ASN A 639 24.38 41.71 20.73
C ASN A 639 25.16 42.01 19.44
N GLU A 640 26.31 42.67 19.56
CA GLU A 640 27.19 43.01 18.42
C GLU A 640 27.75 41.74 17.77
N MET A 641 28.26 40.79 18.56
CA MET A 641 28.74 39.49 18.09
C MET A 641 27.64 38.69 17.39
N HIS A 642 26.40 38.74 17.87
CA HIS A 642 25.28 38.05 17.21
C HIS A 642 25.01 38.57 15.80
N LYS A 643 25.14 39.88 15.58
CA LYS A 643 25.00 40.51 14.25
C LYS A 643 26.19 40.19 13.35
N LEU A 644 27.39 40.22 13.92
CA LEU A 644 28.66 40.15 13.18
C LEU A 644 29.24 38.75 13.00
N GLN A 645 28.64 37.71 13.58
CA GLN A 645 29.15 36.32 13.53
C GLN A 645 29.38 35.77 12.12
N HIS A 646 28.77 36.37 11.10
CA HIS A 646 28.86 35.97 9.70
C HIS A 646 29.67 36.94 8.82
N SER A 647 30.37 37.91 9.43
CA SER A 647 31.34 38.78 8.75
C SER A 647 32.63 38.02 8.50
N ASN A 648 33.07 38.03 7.24
CA ASN A 648 34.34 37.44 6.83
C ASN A 648 35.54 38.34 7.16
N LEU A 649 35.32 39.63 7.46
CA LEU A 649 36.37 40.56 7.85
C LEU A 649 36.65 40.49 9.35
N ILE A 650 35.60 40.46 10.19
CA ILE A 650 35.77 40.46 11.65
C ILE A 650 36.31 39.14 12.19
N LEU A 651 35.93 38.00 11.61
CA LEU A 651 36.30 36.70 12.17
C LEU A 651 37.82 36.43 12.12
N PRO A 652 38.54 36.66 11.00
CA PRO A 652 40.00 36.54 10.96
C PRO A 652 40.70 37.54 11.89
N HIS A 653 40.21 38.79 11.96
CA HIS A 653 40.74 39.82 12.85
C HIS A 653 40.58 39.45 14.32
N TRP A 654 39.42 38.92 14.70
CA TRP A 654 39.12 38.43 16.05
C TRP A 654 40.10 37.34 16.49
N VAL A 655 40.42 36.38 15.61
CA VAL A 655 41.40 35.32 15.89
C VAL A 655 42.83 35.87 15.97
N ARG A 656 43.18 36.80 15.05
CA ARG A 656 44.51 37.44 15.02
C ARG A 656 44.79 38.25 16.29
N GLU A 657 43.84 39.06 16.74
CA GLU A 657 43.99 39.89 17.95
C GLU A 657 43.97 39.05 19.24
N ALA A 658 43.23 37.94 19.27
CA ALA A 658 43.32 37.00 20.39
C ALA A 658 44.71 36.34 20.47
N ALA A 659 45.30 35.98 19.33
CA ALA A 659 46.65 35.40 19.25
C ALA A 659 47.76 36.43 19.55
N SER A 660 47.60 37.69 19.12
CA SER A 660 48.54 38.78 19.42
C SER A 660 48.60 39.07 20.92
N LEU A 661 47.45 39.03 21.60
CA LEU A 661 47.39 39.21 23.05
C LEU A 661 48.02 38.05 23.84
N ALA A 662 47.93 36.83 23.32
CA ALA A 662 48.59 35.66 23.90
C ALA A 662 50.12 35.73 23.74
N SER A 663 50.64 36.24 22.63
CA SER A 663 52.08 36.35 22.37
C SER A 663 52.74 37.54 23.08
N ALA A 664 52.02 38.64 23.30
CA ALA A 664 52.53 39.83 23.99
C ALA A 664 52.79 39.63 25.50
N ARG A 665 52.23 38.58 26.12
CA ARG A 665 52.35 38.27 27.55
C ARG A 665 53.14 36.98 27.82
N GLN A 666 54.42 36.93 27.42
CA GLN A 666 55.36 35.93 27.95
C GLN A 666 56.36 36.55 28.94
N PRO A 667 56.72 35.85 30.04
CA PRO A 667 56.69 34.39 30.20
C PRO A 667 55.55 33.91 31.11
N CYS A 668 54.41 33.51 30.56
CA CYS A 668 53.42 32.71 31.26
C CYS A 668 52.88 31.62 30.32
N THR A 669 52.57 30.46 30.91
CA THR A 669 52.02 29.27 30.25
C THR A 669 50.74 29.61 29.49
N SER A 670 50.72 29.37 28.18
CA SER A 670 49.51 29.38 27.36
C SER A 670 48.50 28.36 27.91
N PRO A 671 47.19 28.67 28.02
CA PRO A 671 46.48 29.87 27.57
C PRO A 671 46.31 30.96 28.66
N VAL A 672 46.15 32.23 28.26
CA VAL A 672 46.10 33.38 29.18
C VAL A 672 44.70 33.53 29.82
N PRO A 673 44.58 33.64 31.16
CA PRO A 673 43.29 33.86 31.82
C PRO A 673 42.83 35.33 31.66
N VAL A 674 41.64 35.53 31.10
CA VAL A 674 41.03 36.87 30.88
C VAL A 674 39.53 36.85 31.23
N THR A 675 39.00 37.94 31.80
CA THR A 675 37.56 38.09 32.12
C THR A 675 36.76 38.57 30.91
N LEU A 676 35.43 38.34 30.89
CA LEU A 676 34.58 38.76 29.75
C LEU A 676 34.54 40.29 29.55
N THR A 677 34.66 41.07 30.63
CA THR A 677 34.76 42.53 30.58
C THR A 677 36.09 42.99 29.99
N GLN A 678 37.19 42.31 30.32
CA GLN A 678 38.50 42.60 29.74
C GLN A 678 38.57 42.23 28.26
N ILE A 679 37.91 41.15 27.83
CA ILE A 679 37.79 40.81 26.40
C ILE A 679 37.06 41.92 25.64
N TYR A 680 35.97 42.44 26.21
CA TYR A 680 35.23 43.54 25.60
C TYR A 680 36.11 44.79 25.43
N GLU A 681 36.82 45.19 26.48
CA GLU A 681 37.61 46.44 26.48
C GLU A 681 38.89 46.34 25.67
N ILE A 682 39.59 45.19 25.69
CA ILE A 682 40.92 45.06 25.11
C ILE A 682 40.89 44.59 23.66
N ILE A 683 39.92 43.73 23.29
CA ILE A 683 39.89 43.10 21.95
C ILE A 683 38.67 43.59 21.17
N TRP A 684 37.47 43.42 21.72
CA TRP A 684 36.24 43.63 20.95
C TRP A 684 35.97 45.11 20.62
N GLN A 685 36.11 46.02 21.58
CA GLN A 685 35.84 47.45 21.37
C GLN A 685 36.82 48.12 20.39
N PRO A 686 38.15 47.86 20.45
CA PRO A 686 39.07 48.31 19.40
C PRO A 686 38.72 47.74 18.02
N LEU A 687 38.44 46.44 17.92
CA LEU A 687 38.10 45.79 16.65
C LEU A 687 36.83 46.37 16.00
N ILE A 688 35.78 46.64 16.79
CA ILE A 688 34.57 47.31 16.29
C ILE A 688 34.86 48.75 15.86
N THR A 689 35.79 49.42 16.53
CA THR A 689 36.19 50.79 16.19
C THR A 689 36.93 50.82 14.85
N GLU A 690 37.88 49.92 14.62
CA GLU A 690 38.59 49.76 13.35
C GLU A 690 37.64 49.39 12.21
N PHE A 691 36.74 48.42 12.44
CA PHE A 691 35.72 48.04 11.46
C PHE A 691 34.79 49.21 11.10
N SER A 692 34.43 50.03 12.08
CA SER A 692 33.62 51.23 11.85
C SER A 692 34.40 52.31 11.07
N GLN A 693 35.68 52.51 11.36
CA GLN A 693 36.55 53.44 10.62
C GLN A 693 36.72 53.02 9.16
N LEU A 694 36.91 51.73 8.90
CA LEU A 694 36.93 51.16 7.55
C LEU A 694 35.59 51.38 6.83
N GLY A 695 34.46 51.17 7.52
CA GLY A 695 33.14 51.48 7.00
C GLY A 695 32.99 52.96 6.60
N VAL A 696 33.53 53.89 7.39
CA VAL A 696 33.51 55.33 7.09
C VAL A 696 34.41 55.68 5.90
N SER A 697 35.61 55.11 5.78
CA SER A 697 36.51 55.37 4.66
C SER A 697 35.94 54.86 3.33
N MET A 698 35.31 53.68 3.35
CA MET A 698 34.59 53.13 2.20
C MET A 698 33.35 53.97 1.86
N ALA A 699 32.56 54.39 2.86
CA ALA A 699 31.40 55.25 2.64
C ALA A 699 31.78 56.59 1.99
N ASN A 700 32.94 57.17 2.35
CA ASN A 700 33.44 58.43 1.79
C ASN A 700 34.25 58.28 0.48
N ALA A 701 34.50 57.06 0.00
CA ALA A 701 35.40 56.77 -1.13
C ALA A 701 36.83 57.32 -0.96
N SER A 702 37.29 57.44 0.28
CA SER A 702 38.65 57.88 0.62
C SER A 702 39.64 56.73 0.74
N ILE A 703 39.17 55.47 0.72
CA ILE A 703 40.00 54.27 0.70
C ILE A 703 40.89 54.26 -0.55
N THR A 704 42.17 53.90 -0.37
CA THR A 704 43.11 53.74 -1.50
C THR A 704 42.83 52.42 -2.23
N PHE A 705 43.31 52.28 -3.48
CA PHE A 705 43.17 51.00 -4.17
C PHE A 705 43.98 49.87 -3.54
N GLU A 706 45.12 50.19 -2.91
CA GLU A 706 45.92 49.24 -2.13
C GLU A 706 45.13 48.69 -0.93
N GLU A 707 44.60 49.57 -0.08
CA GLU A 707 43.76 49.18 1.06
C GLU A 707 42.49 48.44 0.62
N LEU A 708 41.89 48.86 -0.51
CA LEU A 708 40.73 48.17 -1.07
C LEU A 708 41.09 46.75 -1.52
N ASN A 709 42.25 46.54 -2.14
CA ASN A 709 42.70 45.21 -2.56
C ASN A 709 42.92 44.28 -1.37
N GLU A 710 43.50 44.78 -0.27
CA GLU A 710 43.63 44.01 0.97
C GLU A 710 42.26 43.59 1.51
N VAL A 711 41.30 44.51 1.57
CA VAL A 711 39.93 44.21 2.03
C VAL A 711 39.20 43.24 1.10
N LEU A 712 39.40 43.34 -0.22
CA LEU A 712 38.81 42.41 -1.18
C LEU A 712 39.40 41.00 -1.01
N MET A 713 40.70 40.89 -0.74
CA MET A 713 41.37 39.62 -0.45
C MET A 713 40.89 39.02 0.87
N GLU A 714 40.84 39.79 1.94
CA GLU A 714 40.40 39.33 3.27
C GLU A 714 38.91 38.95 3.30
N SER A 715 38.07 39.66 2.53
CA SER A 715 36.65 39.30 2.38
C SER A 715 36.43 37.99 1.60
N GLY A 716 37.44 37.53 0.87
CA GLY A 716 37.39 36.34 0.03
C GLY A 716 36.35 36.41 -1.09
N ASP A 717 36.07 37.62 -1.59
CA ASP A 717 35.07 37.87 -2.63
C ASP A 717 35.61 37.50 -4.01
N GLN A 718 34.95 36.56 -4.69
CA GLN A 718 35.44 35.91 -5.92
C GLN A 718 35.24 36.75 -7.20
N GLY A 719 34.75 37.99 -7.06
CA GLY A 719 34.43 38.89 -8.18
C GLY A 719 32.94 39.21 -8.31
N ASP A 720 32.04 38.37 -7.80
CA ASP A 720 30.59 38.53 -7.95
C ASP A 720 29.96 39.66 -7.10
N GLY A 721 30.74 40.22 -6.16
CA GLY A 721 30.32 41.33 -5.30
C GLY A 721 29.34 40.94 -4.20
N LYS A 722 28.94 39.67 -4.07
CA LYS A 722 27.93 39.26 -3.08
C LYS A 722 28.50 39.27 -1.67
N ARG A 723 29.73 38.80 -1.48
CA ARG A 723 30.36 38.80 -0.15
C ARG A 723 30.68 40.22 0.26
N MET A 724 31.19 41.04 -0.67
CA MET A 724 31.44 42.45 -0.42
C MET A 724 30.15 43.23 -0.09
N LYS A 725 29.04 42.99 -0.81
CA LYS A 725 27.74 43.59 -0.49
C LYS A 725 27.27 43.24 0.93
N LYS A 726 27.48 41.99 1.36
CA LYS A 726 27.14 41.52 2.70
C LYS A 726 27.97 42.25 3.77
N GLU A 727 29.28 42.37 3.58
CA GLU A 727 30.15 43.10 4.51
C GLU A 727 29.76 44.59 4.61
N LEU A 728 29.50 45.26 3.48
CA LEU A 728 29.06 46.66 3.46
C LEU A 728 27.69 46.87 4.13
N SER A 729 26.80 45.89 4.02
CA SER A 729 25.49 45.92 4.71
C SER A 729 25.66 45.79 6.23
N LEU A 730 26.53 44.88 6.69
CA LEU A 730 26.87 44.73 8.11
C LEU A 730 27.55 45.99 8.67
N MET A 731 28.43 46.62 7.91
CA MET A 731 29.03 47.92 8.25
C MET A 731 27.94 49.00 8.39
N SER A 732 26.98 49.05 7.47
CA SER A 732 25.87 50.01 7.52
C SER A 732 24.98 49.82 8.75
N GLU A 733 24.68 48.58 9.15
CA GLU A 733 23.87 48.29 10.35
C GLU A 733 24.54 48.79 11.63
N ILE A 734 25.88 48.68 11.73
CA ILE A 734 26.64 49.17 12.89
C ILE A 734 26.78 50.68 12.90
N LEU A 735 27.04 51.28 11.74
CA LEU A 735 27.19 52.73 11.60
C LEU A 735 25.89 53.47 11.97
N CYS A 736 24.72 52.91 11.63
CA CYS A 736 23.42 53.46 11.99
C CYS A 736 23.15 53.51 13.51
N GLU A 737 23.80 52.66 14.31
CA GLU A 737 23.68 52.68 15.78
C GLU A 737 24.60 53.72 16.43
N SER A 738 25.61 54.20 15.71
CA SER A 738 26.51 55.27 16.16
C SER A 738 25.94 56.65 15.81
N ALA A 739 25.68 57.49 16.82
CA ALA A 739 25.08 58.82 16.61
C ALA A 739 25.96 59.82 15.81
N SER A 740 27.20 59.45 15.48
CA SER A 740 28.25 60.33 14.97
C SER A 740 28.35 60.43 13.44
N PHE A 741 27.76 59.51 12.67
CA PHE A 741 27.88 59.51 11.21
C PHE A 741 26.57 59.07 10.54
N LYS A 742 26.03 59.89 9.64
CA LYS A 742 24.89 59.53 8.79
C LYS A 742 25.38 59.33 7.35
N PRO A 743 25.47 58.07 6.87
CA PRO A 743 25.86 57.84 5.49
C PRO A 743 24.78 58.34 4.50
N GLN A 744 25.18 58.57 3.25
CA GLN A 744 24.23 58.88 2.16
C GLN A 744 23.29 57.70 1.92
N GLU A 745 22.03 57.97 1.51
CA GLU A 745 21.11 56.92 1.07
C GLU A 745 21.74 56.10 -0.08
N ASN A 746 21.63 54.77 0.02
CA ASN A 746 22.16 53.80 -0.96
C ASN A 746 23.69 53.86 -1.19
N TRP A 747 24.47 54.34 -0.21
CA TRP A 747 25.94 54.34 -0.30
C TRP A 747 26.53 52.94 -0.54
N VAL A 748 25.93 51.89 0.05
CA VAL A 748 26.37 50.50 -0.11
C VAL A 748 26.34 50.10 -1.59
N GLU A 749 25.23 50.37 -2.27
CA GLU A 749 25.07 50.02 -3.69
C GLU A 749 26.00 50.85 -4.57
N ARG A 750 26.10 52.16 -4.30
CA ARG A 750 26.99 53.06 -5.04
C ARG A 750 28.46 52.66 -4.94
N ARG A 751 28.93 52.34 -3.73
CA ARG A 751 30.33 51.90 -3.52
C ARG A 751 30.57 50.53 -4.09
N LEU A 752 29.60 49.61 -3.99
CA LEU A 752 29.70 48.30 -4.64
C LEU A 752 29.86 48.45 -6.16
N THR A 753 29.11 49.34 -6.81
CA THR A 753 29.29 49.63 -8.25
C THR A 753 30.69 50.15 -8.54
N GLN A 754 31.21 51.11 -7.76
CA GLN A 754 32.56 51.64 -7.96
C GLN A 754 33.67 50.59 -7.77
N ILE A 755 33.52 49.69 -6.78
CA ILE A 755 34.47 48.59 -6.54
C ILE A 755 34.43 47.59 -7.71
N GLN A 756 33.24 47.32 -8.26
CA GLN A 756 33.08 46.45 -9.43
C GLN A 756 33.67 47.09 -10.70
N GLU A 757 33.48 48.39 -10.89
CA GLU A 757 34.10 49.14 -11.99
C GLU A 757 35.63 49.14 -11.91
N TYR A 758 36.20 49.30 -10.71
CA TYR A 758 37.64 49.17 -10.48
C TYR A 758 38.17 47.79 -10.87
N ARG A 759 37.48 46.71 -10.46
CA ARG A 759 37.86 45.34 -10.79
C ARG A 759 37.86 45.08 -12.29
N GLN A 760 36.80 45.51 -12.99
CA GLN A 760 36.71 45.39 -14.45
C GLN A 760 37.86 46.12 -15.16
N LEU A 761 38.24 47.30 -14.66
CA LEU A 761 39.35 48.08 -15.20
C LEU A 761 40.72 47.40 -14.95
N HIS A 762 40.92 46.83 -13.77
CA HIS A 762 42.12 46.05 -13.45
C HIS A 762 42.23 44.77 -14.31
N GLU A 763 41.12 44.05 -14.53
CA GLU A 763 41.09 42.88 -15.42
C GLU A 763 41.37 43.25 -16.87
N ALA A 764 40.81 44.37 -17.36
CA ALA A 764 41.08 44.87 -18.71
C ALA A 764 42.56 45.28 -18.90
N ALA A 765 43.21 45.83 -17.86
CA ALA A 765 44.63 46.15 -17.88
C ALA A 765 45.51 44.89 -17.98
N ALA A 766 45.21 43.85 -17.19
CA ALA A 766 45.89 42.55 -17.27
C ALA A 766 45.72 41.89 -18.65
N ALA A 767 44.51 41.96 -19.22
CA ALA A 767 44.24 41.50 -20.59
C ALA A 767 45.12 42.21 -21.62
N ALA A 768 45.17 43.56 -21.56
CA ALA A 768 45.98 44.38 -22.46
C ALA A 768 47.47 44.04 -22.34
N SER A 769 47.97 43.82 -21.12
CA SER A 769 49.34 43.37 -20.84
C SER A 769 49.64 42.01 -21.49
N ALA A 770 48.74 41.03 -21.38
CA ALA A 770 48.87 39.73 -22.03
C ALA A 770 48.83 39.84 -23.57
N MET A 771 47.90 40.63 -24.13
CA MET A 771 47.79 40.82 -25.58
C MET A 771 49.05 41.46 -26.18
N LEU A 772 49.64 42.45 -25.51
CA LEU A 772 50.90 43.07 -25.93
C LEU A 772 52.06 42.07 -25.92
N LYS A 773 52.15 41.22 -24.88
CA LYS A 773 53.16 40.16 -24.80
C LYS A 773 52.98 39.11 -25.92
N ILE A 774 51.74 38.75 -26.27
CA ILE A 774 51.49 37.80 -27.38
C ILE A 774 51.90 38.41 -28.71
N ALA A 775 51.55 39.68 -28.94
CA ALA A 775 51.91 40.39 -30.17
C ALA A 775 53.44 40.48 -30.35
N GLU A 776 54.17 40.72 -29.26
CA GLU A 776 55.64 40.70 -29.23
C GLU A 776 56.20 39.31 -29.55
N GLN A 777 55.72 38.25 -28.88
CA GLN A 777 56.19 36.88 -29.10
C GLN A 777 55.88 36.35 -30.50
N MET A 778 54.74 36.74 -31.07
CA MET A 778 54.32 36.38 -32.43
C MET A 778 54.94 37.28 -33.52
N LYS A 779 55.75 38.29 -33.12
CA LYS A 779 56.43 39.25 -33.99
C LYS A 779 55.49 39.99 -34.95
N LEU A 780 54.33 40.42 -34.46
CA LEU A 780 53.36 41.17 -35.26
C LEU A 780 53.86 42.60 -35.49
N SER A 781 53.79 43.09 -36.73
CA SER A 781 54.30 44.42 -37.13
C SER A 781 53.23 45.52 -37.16
N GLY A 782 51.98 45.21 -36.79
CA GLY A 782 50.87 46.17 -36.72
C GLY A 782 50.92 47.10 -35.48
N LYS A 783 50.05 48.12 -35.46
CA LYS A 783 49.99 49.12 -34.37
C LYS A 783 49.11 48.65 -33.20
N PHE A 784 49.62 48.75 -31.96
CA PHE A 784 48.93 48.41 -30.70
C PHE A 784 48.81 49.59 -29.71
N ALA A 785 49.06 50.83 -30.16
CA ALA A 785 49.02 52.05 -29.33
C ALA A 785 47.68 52.28 -28.59
N GLU A 786 46.58 51.68 -29.06
CA GLU A 786 45.25 51.78 -28.45
C GLU A 786 45.17 51.13 -27.04
N ILE A 787 46.03 50.14 -26.73
CA ILE A 787 46.03 49.41 -25.45
C ILE A 787 47.26 49.67 -24.56
N GLU A 788 48.29 50.34 -25.07
CA GLU A 788 49.49 50.71 -24.30
C GLU A 788 49.18 51.67 -23.14
N THR A 789 48.09 52.44 -23.23
CA THR A 789 47.65 53.34 -22.15
C THR A 789 46.99 52.59 -20.99
N LEU A 790 46.47 51.37 -21.22
CA LEU A 790 45.82 50.55 -20.20
C LEU A 790 46.82 49.71 -19.39
N SER A 791 47.97 49.35 -19.96
CA SER A 791 49.03 48.65 -19.20
C SER A 791 49.69 49.54 -18.13
N GLN A 792 49.63 50.86 -18.29
CA GLN A 792 50.11 51.84 -17.30
C GLN A 792 49.31 51.81 -15.98
N LEU A 793 48.14 51.14 -15.96
CA LEU A 793 47.32 50.96 -14.76
C LEU A 793 47.89 49.90 -13.79
N GLU A 794 48.83 49.06 -14.23
CA GLU A 794 49.52 48.08 -13.37
C GLU A 794 50.64 48.71 -12.52
N GLU A 795 50.98 49.98 -12.76
CA GLU A 795 52.04 50.70 -12.04
C GLU A 795 51.65 51.02 -10.58
N ASP A 796 52.64 50.97 -9.68
CA ASP A 796 52.43 51.21 -8.24
C ASP A 796 51.96 52.64 -7.93
N THR A 797 52.20 53.60 -8.84
CA THR A 797 51.70 54.97 -8.72
C THR A 797 50.17 55.07 -8.82
N PHE A 798 49.52 54.11 -9.48
CA PHE A 798 48.06 54.06 -9.62
C PHE A 798 47.40 53.48 -8.36
N LYS A 799 48.03 52.50 -7.70
CA LYS A 799 47.50 51.82 -6.49
C LYS A 799 47.34 52.77 -5.29
N GLN A 800 48.06 53.89 -5.28
CA GLN A 800 48.01 54.92 -4.24
C GLN A 800 46.85 55.93 -4.41
N ARG A 801 46.08 55.85 -5.49
CA ARG A 801 44.96 56.77 -5.73
C ARG A 801 43.71 56.36 -4.92
N PRO A 802 42.88 57.32 -4.48
CA PRO A 802 41.63 57.02 -3.78
C PRO A 802 40.55 56.51 -4.74
N LEU A 803 39.65 55.65 -4.26
CA LEU A 803 38.53 55.10 -5.03
C LEU A 803 37.68 56.18 -5.74
N GLY A 804 37.60 57.39 -5.18
CA GLY A 804 36.91 58.53 -5.77
C GLY A 804 37.49 59.07 -7.08
N SER A 805 38.71 58.70 -7.49
CA SER A 805 39.38 59.25 -8.68
C SER A 805 39.09 58.49 -9.99
N LEU A 806 38.24 57.47 -9.98
CA LEU A 806 38.05 56.51 -11.09
C LEU A 806 37.45 57.09 -12.39
N THR A 807 36.88 58.30 -12.37
CA THR A 807 35.94 58.79 -13.41
C THR A 807 36.54 59.14 -14.78
N ALA A 808 37.83 59.44 -14.90
CA ALA A 808 38.42 59.85 -16.19
C ALA A 808 38.98 58.66 -17.00
N ASP A 809 39.58 57.68 -16.32
CA ASP A 809 40.25 56.52 -16.93
C ASP A 809 39.22 55.45 -17.39
N LEU A 810 38.03 55.45 -16.75
CA LEU A 810 36.89 54.56 -17.04
C LEU A 810 36.33 54.68 -18.46
N PHE A 811 36.31 55.88 -19.05
CA PHE A 811 35.61 56.14 -20.31
C PHE A 811 36.37 55.61 -21.53
N GLN A 812 37.71 55.61 -21.47
CA GLN A 812 38.58 55.06 -22.52
C GLN A 812 38.65 53.52 -22.45
N ALA A 813 38.83 52.95 -21.24
CA ALA A 813 38.95 51.50 -21.03
C ALA A 813 37.64 50.73 -21.35
N LYS A 814 36.49 51.27 -20.91
CA LYS A 814 35.17 50.64 -21.06
C LYS A 814 34.68 50.56 -22.51
N LEU A 815 35.13 51.47 -23.37
CA LEU A 815 34.75 51.49 -24.78
C LEU A 815 35.48 50.43 -25.61
N GLN A 816 36.63 49.92 -25.14
CA GLN A 816 37.53 49.07 -25.94
C GLN A 816 37.63 47.62 -25.44
N LEU A 817 37.55 47.35 -24.12
CA LEU A 817 37.73 45.99 -23.55
C LEU A 817 36.61 45.56 -22.57
N SER A 818 35.43 46.17 -22.62
CA SER A 818 34.31 45.87 -21.69
C SER A 818 33.76 44.44 -21.76
N ALA A 819 34.13 43.66 -22.79
CA ALA A 819 33.72 42.27 -22.95
C ALA A 819 34.75 41.25 -22.41
N VAL A 820 35.91 41.71 -21.91
CA VAL A 820 36.96 40.82 -21.40
C VAL A 820 36.69 40.48 -19.95
N THR A 821 36.65 39.19 -19.64
CA THR A 821 36.48 38.65 -18.29
C THR A 821 37.82 38.09 -17.79
N LYS A 822 37.95 37.89 -16.48
CA LYS A 822 39.08 37.12 -15.91
C LYS A 822 39.33 35.75 -16.57
N HIS A 823 38.30 35.08 -17.08
CA HIS A 823 38.46 33.81 -17.81
C HIS A 823 39.10 34.01 -19.19
N HIS A 824 38.73 35.09 -19.88
CA HIS A 824 39.31 35.48 -21.16
C HIS A 824 40.79 35.88 -21.02
N THR A 825 41.18 36.55 -19.92
CA THR A 825 42.58 36.90 -19.66
C THR A 825 43.43 35.68 -19.37
N ALA A 826 42.94 34.77 -18.51
CA ALA A 826 43.63 33.51 -18.19
C ALA A 826 43.88 32.64 -19.44
N CYS A 827 42.95 32.64 -20.39
CA CYS A 827 43.09 31.92 -21.67
C CYS A 827 44.23 32.46 -22.53
N LEU A 828 44.42 33.78 -22.59
CA LEU A 828 45.53 34.41 -23.29
C LEU A 828 46.86 34.21 -22.54
N GLU A 829 46.85 34.27 -21.21
CA GLU A 829 48.02 33.98 -20.38
C GLU A 829 48.49 32.52 -20.51
N GLU A 830 47.57 31.57 -20.61
CA GLU A 830 47.93 30.17 -20.84
C GLU A 830 48.53 29.97 -22.24
N PHE A 831 47.98 30.65 -23.26
CA PHE A 831 48.57 30.66 -24.59
C PHE A 831 50.02 31.20 -24.58
N LEU A 832 50.29 32.25 -23.78
CA LEU A 832 51.65 32.76 -23.55
C LEU A 832 52.56 31.75 -22.83
N ALA A 833 52.03 31.03 -21.84
CA ALA A 833 52.79 30.04 -21.10
C ALA A 833 53.14 28.81 -21.97
N SER A 834 52.26 28.45 -22.90
CA SER A 834 52.39 27.30 -23.81
C SER A 834 53.21 27.55 -25.08
N GLN A 835 54.09 28.55 -25.08
CA GLN A 835 54.79 29.00 -26.28
C GLN A 835 55.66 27.91 -26.95
N THR A 836 56.16 26.94 -26.19
CA THR A 836 56.95 25.81 -26.71
C THR A 836 56.12 24.85 -27.58
N LEU A 837 54.86 24.62 -27.22
CA LEU A 837 53.91 23.85 -28.02
C LEU A 837 53.48 24.66 -29.24
N VAL A 838 53.16 25.94 -29.05
CA VAL A 838 52.75 26.86 -30.12
C VAL A 838 53.81 26.96 -31.22
N SER A 839 55.09 27.13 -30.87
CA SER A 839 56.18 27.17 -31.85
C SER A 839 56.33 25.83 -32.58
N TRP A 840 56.25 24.71 -31.85
CA TRP A 840 56.36 23.38 -32.44
C TRP A 840 55.21 23.08 -33.42
N VAL A 841 53.96 23.42 -33.06
CA VAL A 841 52.78 23.24 -33.92
C VAL A 841 52.93 24.09 -35.19
N ARG A 842 53.35 25.36 -35.09
CA ARG A 842 53.55 26.22 -36.28
C ARG A 842 54.67 25.72 -37.20
N GLU A 843 55.73 25.13 -36.65
CA GLU A 843 56.85 24.58 -37.42
C GLU A 843 56.53 23.23 -38.08
N ASN A 844 55.74 22.37 -37.41
CA ASN A 844 55.54 20.98 -37.82
C ASN A 844 54.18 20.68 -38.46
N LEU A 845 53.17 21.49 -38.18
CA LEU A 845 51.78 21.33 -38.62
C LEU A 845 51.33 22.65 -39.23
N THR A 846 51.73 22.88 -40.49
CA THR A 846 51.62 24.19 -41.16
C THR A 846 50.19 24.60 -41.47
N ASN A 847 49.29 23.63 -41.68
CA ASN A 847 47.88 23.85 -41.98
C ASN A 847 46.98 23.03 -41.06
N MET A 848 45.71 23.43 -40.93
CA MET A 848 44.70 22.69 -40.15
C MET A 848 44.46 21.26 -40.66
N SER A 849 44.70 20.98 -41.95
CA SER A 849 44.66 19.63 -42.50
C SER A 849 45.75 18.73 -41.92
N ASP A 850 46.92 19.30 -41.65
CA ASP A 850 48.09 18.55 -41.16
C ASP A 850 47.86 18.12 -39.71
N VAL A 851 47.18 18.97 -38.92
CA VAL A 851 46.76 18.64 -37.54
C VAL A 851 45.80 17.45 -37.55
N LYS A 852 44.83 17.42 -38.46
CA LYS A 852 43.89 16.29 -38.58
C LYS A 852 44.59 14.99 -38.95
N VAL A 853 45.44 15.03 -39.99
CA VAL A 853 46.21 13.84 -40.42
C VAL A 853 47.12 13.35 -39.31
N TYR A 854 47.76 14.26 -38.57
CA TYR A 854 48.60 13.90 -37.43
C TYR A 854 47.81 13.31 -36.27
N VAL A 855 46.63 13.84 -35.95
CA VAL A 855 45.72 13.30 -34.93
C VAL A 855 45.20 11.93 -35.33
N ASP A 856 44.85 11.71 -36.60
CA ASP A 856 44.43 10.40 -37.11
C ASP A 856 45.56 9.38 -36.96
N LEU A 857 46.79 9.74 -37.34
CA LEU A 857 47.98 8.91 -37.16
C LEU A 857 48.31 8.67 -35.68
N ALA A 858 48.16 9.70 -34.85
CA ALA A 858 48.44 9.62 -33.43
C ALA A 858 47.42 8.76 -32.68
N SER A 859 46.16 8.80 -33.09
CA SER A 859 45.09 7.95 -32.56
C SER A 859 45.31 6.48 -32.91
N ILE A 860 45.90 6.20 -34.08
CA ILE A 860 46.29 4.83 -34.47
C ILE A 860 47.47 4.32 -33.62
N SER A 861 48.44 5.19 -33.32
CA SER A 861 49.65 4.84 -32.55
C SER A 861 49.45 4.81 -31.03
N ALA A 862 48.52 5.61 -30.50
CA ALA A 862 48.15 5.63 -29.07
C ALA A 862 47.48 4.31 -28.60
N GLY A 863 47.15 3.41 -29.53
CA GLY A 863 46.63 2.09 -29.22
C GLY A 863 45.26 2.11 -28.54
N GLU A 864 44.97 1.07 -27.74
CA GLU A 864 43.67 0.80 -27.11
C GLU A 864 43.55 1.36 -25.67
N ASN A 865 44.46 2.27 -25.25
CA ASN A 865 44.48 2.88 -23.92
C ASN A 865 43.63 4.18 -23.89
N ASP A 866 42.49 4.16 -23.20
CA ASP A 866 41.57 5.31 -23.06
C ASP A 866 42.28 6.62 -22.65
N THR A 867 43.28 6.51 -21.76
CA THR A 867 44.05 7.67 -21.30
C THR A 867 44.90 8.32 -22.38
N GLU A 868 45.41 7.54 -23.35
CA GLU A 868 46.24 8.05 -24.44
C GLU A 868 45.37 8.61 -25.57
N ILE A 869 44.21 7.98 -25.82
CA ILE A 869 43.19 8.49 -26.74
C ILE A 869 42.69 9.85 -26.26
N ASP A 870 42.36 9.98 -24.97
CA ASP A 870 41.95 11.24 -24.35
C ASP A 870 43.05 12.30 -24.44
N GLN A 871 44.33 11.92 -24.35
CA GLN A 871 45.46 12.85 -24.50
C GLN A 871 45.58 13.38 -25.94
N VAL A 872 45.40 12.52 -26.95
CA VAL A 872 45.38 12.94 -28.36
C VAL A 872 44.18 13.84 -28.66
N ALA A 873 43.00 13.51 -28.11
CA ALA A 873 41.80 14.33 -28.21
C ALA A 873 41.98 15.69 -27.53
N CYS A 874 42.59 15.74 -26.35
CA CYS A 874 42.93 16.99 -25.66
C CYS A 874 43.88 17.87 -26.51
N PHE A 875 44.87 17.28 -27.17
CA PHE A 875 45.76 18.00 -28.08
C PHE A 875 45.02 18.53 -29.31
N HIS A 876 44.17 17.71 -29.94
CA HIS A 876 43.34 18.12 -31.06
C HIS A 876 42.47 19.33 -30.68
N ASP A 877 41.71 19.22 -29.59
CA ASP A 877 40.78 20.24 -29.13
C ASP A 877 41.51 21.54 -28.76
N ALA A 878 42.67 21.45 -28.10
CA ALA A 878 43.49 22.61 -27.78
C ALA A 878 43.97 23.33 -29.05
N VAL A 879 44.59 22.62 -29.99
CA VAL A 879 45.12 23.24 -31.22
C VAL A 879 43.99 23.82 -32.08
N MET A 880 42.83 23.13 -32.14
CA MET A 880 41.66 23.59 -32.89
C MET A 880 40.98 24.78 -32.23
N GLY A 881 40.87 24.81 -30.90
CA GLY A 881 40.29 25.92 -30.15
C GLY A 881 41.11 27.21 -30.27
N TYR A 882 42.45 27.09 -30.30
CA TYR A 882 43.38 28.21 -30.50
C TYR A 882 43.75 28.47 -31.97
N ALA A 883 43.16 27.73 -32.93
CA ALA A 883 43.46 27.85 -34.36
C ALA A 883 43.35 29.28 -34.93
N PRO A 884 42.40 30.15 -34.50
CA PRO A 884 42.35 31.54 -34.95
C PRO A 884 43.64 32.32 -34.65
N LEU A 885 44.23 32.14 -33.46
CA LEU A 885 45.49 32.79 -33.09
C LEU A 885 46.72 32.11 -33.71
N LEU A 886 46.66 30.80 -33.93
CA LEU A 886 47.78 30.02 -34.50
C LEU A 886 47.94 30.18 -36.00
N TYR A 887 46.84 30.15 -36.75
CA TYR A 887 46.84 30.05 -38.22
C TYR A 887 46.25 31.27 -38.94
N SER A 888 45.37 32.04 -38.30
CA SER A 888 44.62 33.11 -38.99
C SER A 888 45.25 34.51 -38.87
N LEU A 889 46.26 34.69 -38.00
CA LEU A 889 46.97 35.97 -37.84
C LEU A 889 48.09 36.15 -38.87
N SER A 890 48.04 37.25 -39.63
CA SER A 890 49.11 37.64 -40.55
C SER A 890 50.25 38.37 -39.80
N PRO A 891 51.50 38.36 -40.31
CA PRO A 891 52.63 39.09 -39.70
C PRO A 891 52.44 40.62 -39.64
N GLU A 892 51.48 41.16 -40.40
CA GLU A 892 51.15 42.59 -40.50
C GLU A 892 49.97 42.98 -39.60
N ALA A 893 49.37 42.02 -38.87
CA ALA A 893 48.14 42.22 -38.12
C ALA A 893 48.30 43.25 -36.99
N GLY A 894 47.34 44.18 -36.91
CA GLY A 894 47.21 45.17 -35.83
C GLY A 894 46.19 44.77 -34.75
N PHE A 895 45.98 45.65 -33.76
CA PHE A 895 45.13 45.35 -32.59
C PHE A 895 43.71 44.87 -32.94
N LYS A 896 43.03 45.47 -33.93
CA LYS A 896 41.65 45.09 -34.30
C LYS A 896 41.55 43.68 -34.89
N GLU A 897 42.54 43.26 -35.66
CA GLU A 897 42.59 41.92 -36.26
C GLU A 897 42.95 40.88 -35.21
N PHE A 898 43.87 41.22 -34.30
CA PHE A 898 44.18 40.41 -33.14
C PHE A 898 42.95 40.19 -32.24
N LEU A 899 42.24 41.27 -31.90
CA LEU A 899 41.06 41.21 -31.05
C LEU A 899 39.94 40.37 -31.69
N LYS A 900 39.77 40.44 -33.02
CA LYS A 900 38.83 39.58 -33.75
C LYS A 900 39.17 38.10 -33.61
N CYS A 901 40.45 37.73 -33.69
CA CYS A 901 40.89 36.35 -33.50
C CYS A 901 40.76 35.91 -32.03
N ALA A 902 41.09 36.79 -31.08
CA ALA A 902 40.91 36.54 -29.66
C ALA A 902 39.43 36.32 -29.30
N HIS A 903 38.50 37.08 -29.89
CA HIS A 903 37.06 36.84 -29.73
C HIS A 903 36.63 35.45 -30.22
N GLN A 904 37.19 34.96 -31.34
CA GLN A 904 36.88 33.61 -31.81
C GLN A 904 37.40 32.53 -30.86
N VAL A 905 38.55 32.76 -30.22
CA VAL A 905 39.08 31.86 -29.17
C VAL A 905 38.27 31.96 -27.87
N TRP A 906 37.79 33.14 -27.50
CA TRP A 906 36.89 33.29 -26.36
C TRP A 906 35.53 32.66 -26.61
N ASP A 907 35.00 32.72 -27.84
CA ASP A 907 33.78 32.02 -28.23
C ASP A 907 33.94 30.49 -28.16
N THR A 908 35.13 29.95 -28.48
CA THR A 908 35.41 28.52 -28.31
C THR A 908 35.62 28.17 -26.83
N GLN A 909 36.29 29.02 -26.05
CA GLN A 909 36.44 28.85 -24.61
C GLN A 909 35.10 28.88 -23.87
N ASN A 910 34.16 29.74 -24.26
CA ASN A 910 32.82 29.77 -23.68
C ASN A 910 32.00 28.50 -24.00
N ARG A 911 32.41 27.71 -25.01
CA ARG A 911 31.82 26.39 -25.32
C ARG A 911 32.56 25.25 -24.62
N ASP A 912 33.86 25.44 -24.36
CA ASP A 912 34.73 24.48 -23.66
C ASP A 912 35.55 25.20 -22.57
N ASP A 913 34.99 25.25 -21.35
CA ASP A 913 35.62 25.91 -20.20
C ASP A 913 37.02 25.36 -19.88
N LYS A 914 37.32 24.12 -20.30
CA LYS A 914 38.60 23.43 -20.06
C LYS A 914 39.63 23.66 -21.17
N LEU A 915 39.33 24.48 -22.18
CA LEU A 915 40.22 24.73 -23.30
C LEU A 915 41.65 25.17 -22.89
N PRO A 916 41.84 26.09 -21.92
CA PRO A 916 43.18 26.45 -21.43
C PRO A 916 43.89 25.28 -20.73
N ASP A 917 43.17 24.48 -19.93
CA ASP A 917 43.74 23.30 -19.26
C ASP A 917 44.18 22.23 -20.27
N LYS A 918 43.41 22.03 -21.35
CA LYS A 918 43.78 21.13 -22.46
C LYS A 918 45.06 21.59 -23.15
N LEU A 919 45.24 22.90 -23.37
CA LEU A 919 46.48 23.46 -23.93
C LEU A 919 47.68 23.26 -23.00
N ARG A 920 47.49 23.49 -21.70
CA ARG A 920 48.51 23.26 -20.67
C ARG A 920 48.97 21.80 -20.66
N GLU A 921 48.03 20.87 -20.65
CA GLU A 921 48.32 19.44 -20.59
C GLU A 921 48.99 18.97 -21.89
N SER A 922 48.52 19.44 -23.04
CA SER A 922 49.17 19.21 -24.34
C SER A 922 50.60 19.72 -24.38
N THR A 923 50.88 20.84 -23.69
CA THR A 923 52.23 21.41 -23.60
C THR A 923 53.13 20.54 -22.74
N ARG A 924 52.63 19.96 -21.65
CA ARG A 924 53.37 18.98 -20.83
C ARG A 924 53.67 17.71 -21.62
N LEU A 925 52.74 17.27 -22.46
CA LEU A 925 52.85 16.07 -23.29
C LEU A 925 53.64 16.26 -24.58
N LEU A 926 54.21 17.45 -24.83
CA LEU A 926 54.92 17.78 -26.08
C LEU A 926 56.05 16.79 -26.43
N ASN A 927 56.79 16.28 -25.44
CA ASN A 927 57.87 15.31 -25.69
C ASN A 927 57.33 13.94 -26.14
N TRP A 928 56.18 13.53 -25.59
CA TRP A 928 55.49 12.32 -26.01
C TRP A 928 54.91 12.48 -27.42
N LEU A 929 54.25 13.61 -27.71
CA LEU A 929 53.76 13.94 -29.06
C LEU A 929 54.89 13.91 -30.10
N LYS A 930 56.07 14.47 -29.77
CA LYS A 930 57.26 14.39 -30.64
C LYS A 930 57.70 12.95 -30.90
N ALA A 931 57.81 12.13 -29.85
CA ALA A 931 58.19 10.72 -29.98
C ALA A 931 57.19 9.93 -30.82
N LEU A 932 55.89 10.24 -30.68
CA LEU A 932 54.80 9.56 -31.40
C LEU A 932 54.83 9.81 -32.92
N LYS A 933 55.32 10.99 -33.33
CA LYS A 933 55.60 11.30 -34.75
C LYS A 933 56.77 10.46 -35.30
N GLU A 934 57.73 10.10 -34.45
CA GLU A 934 58.96 9.39 -34.82
C GLU A 934 58.81 7.85 -34.84
N THR A 935 57.83 7.27 -34.12
CA THR A 935 57.68 5.82 -33.89
C THR A 935 56.83 5.04 -34.91
N HIS A 936 56.42 5.62 -36.05
CA HIS A 936 55.67 4.90 -37.09
C HIS A 936 56.52 3.84 -37.83
N GLY A 937 56.85 2.73 -37.15
CA GLY A 937 57.64 1.62 -37.67
C GLY A 937 57.57 0.29 -36.88
N SER A 938 56.81 0.15 -35.79
CA SER A 938 56.65 -1.14 -35.09
C SER A 938 55.18 -1.56 -34.98
N VAL A 939 54.83 -2.63 -35.69
CA VAL A 939 53.50 -3.25 -35.75
C VAL A 939 53.22 -4.00 -34.44
N GLU A 940 52.50 -3.39 -33.51
CA GLU A 940 51.70 -4.17 -32.56
C GLU A 940 50.37 -4.53 -33.26
N GLN A 941 50.11 -5.82 -33.46
CA GLN A 941 48.89 -6.29 -34.12
C GLN A 941 47.70 -6.05 -33.19
N SER A 942 46.77 -5.19 -33.60
CA SER A 942 45.52 -4.88 -32.90
C SER A 942 44.72 -6.15 -32.54
N SER A 943 43.98 -6.09 -31.43
CA SER A 943 43.03 -7.11 -30.96
C SER A 943 42.05 -7.57 -32.06
N LEU A 944 41.71 -6.67 -32.99
CA LEU A 944 40.86 -6.93 -34.18
C LEU A 944 41.55 -7.85 -35.21
N THR A 945 42.84 -7.63 -35.47
CA THR A 945 43.62 -8.50 -36.35
C THR A 945 43.81 -9.90 -35.75
N LEU A 946 44.03 -9.99 -34.43
CA LEU A 946 44.14 -11.28 -33.73
C LEU A 946 42.82 -12.08 -33.79
N ALA A 947 41.68 -11.43 -33.58
CA ALA A 947 40.36 -12.05 -33.70
C ALA A 947 40.09 -12.59 -35.12
N SER A 948 40.49 -11.83 -36.15
CA SER A 948 40.38 -12.27 -37.55
C SER A 948 41.25 -13.49 -37.86
N SER A 949 42.45 -13.58 -37.27
CA SER A 949 43.34 -14.73 -37.42
C SER A 949 42.84 -15.98 -36.68
N ILE A 950 42.21 -15.83 -35.51
CA ILE A 950 41.53 -16.94 -34.81
C ILE A 950 40.37 -17.48 -35.65
N ASN A 951 39.57 -16.59 -36.25
CA ASN A 951 38.41 -16.99 -37.06
C ASN A 951 38.80 -17.64 -38.39
N ALA A 952 39.92 -17.23 -38.99
CA ALA A 952 40.40 -17.79 -40.25
C ALA A 952 41.11 -19.14 -40.08
N ASP A 953 42.01 -19.25 -39.09
CA ASP A 953 42.97 -20.37 -38.99
C ASP A 953 43.08 -20.99 -37.58
N GLY A 954 42.17 -20.66 -36.66
CA GLY A 954 42.17 -21.16 -35.28
C GLY A 954 41.53 -22.54 -35.12
N VAL A 955 42.21 -23.46 -34.43
CA VAL A 955 41.73 -24.81 -34.10
C VAL A 955 41.46 -24.93 -32.60
N TYR A 956 40.22 -25.28 -32.24
CA TYR A 956 39.82 -25.50 -30.85
C TYR A 956 40.11 -26.94 -30.42
N HIS A 957 40.93 -27.09 -29.39
CA HIS A 957 41.23 -28.36 -28.74
C HIS A 957 40.46 -28.48 -27.44
N ILE A 958 39.62 -29.51 -27.33
CA ILE A 958 38.85 -29.85 -26.12
C ILE A 958 39.35 -31.19 -25.59
N GLY A 959 40.07 -31.18 -24.49
CA GLY A 959 40.62 -32.41 -23.90
C GLY A 959 41.57 -32.16 -22.75
N TRP A 960 41.73 -33.18 -21.89
CA TRP A 960 42.70 -33.16 -20.80
C TRP A 960 43.96 -33.91 -21.24
N CYS A 961 45.11 -33.25 -21.24
CA CYS A 961 46.40 -33.87 -21.60
C CYS A 961 47.07 -34.42 -20.32
N ASP A 962 47.63 -35.63 -20.38
CA ASP A 962 48.22 -36.32 -19.22
C ASP A 962 49.46 -35.62 -18.61
N GLU A 963 49.98 -34.58 -19.26
CA GLU A 963 51.14 -33.79 -18.82
C GLU A 963 50.79 -32.59 -17.92
N ASN A 964 49.49 -32.23 -17.76
CA ASN A 964 49.07 -31.11 -16.92
C ASN A 964 48.81 -31.54 -15.46
N THR A 965 49.55 -30.96 -14.50
CA THR A 965 49.44 -31.22 -13.05
C THR A 965 48.39 -30.39 -12.31
N GLU A 966 47.64 -29.53 -13.02
CA GLU A 966 46.64 -28.63 -12.43
C GLU A 966 45.26 -29.31 -12.20
N LYS A 967 44.39 -28.70 -11.38
CA LYS A 967 43.04 -29.23 -11.08
C LYS A 967 42.18 -29.35 -12.33
N ARG A 968 41.40 -30.43 -12.43
CA ARG A 968 40.39 -30.63 -13.50
C ARG A 968 39.27 -29.60 -13.40
N CYS A 969 39.41 -28.48 -14.09
CA CYS A 969 38.39 -27.45 -14.29
C CYS A 969 38.25 -27.09 -15.77
N LEU A 970 37.08 -26.56 -16.15
CA LEU A 970 36.71 -26.25 -17.54
C LEU A 970 37.68 -25.27 -18.21
N GLN A 971 38.25 -24.34 -17.42
CA GLN A 971 39.26 -23.36 -17.84
C GLN A 971 40.51 -24.00 -18.45
N ASN A 972 40.88 -25.20 -18.00
CA ASN A 972 42.08 -25.92 -18.42
C ASN A 972 41.83 -26.97 -19.51
N MET A 973 40.56 -27.14 -19.93
CA MET A 973 40.17 -28.14 -20.93
C MET A 973 40.07 -27.58 -22.36
N ILE A 974 39.97 -26.26 -22.51
CA ILE A 974 39.79 -25.59 -23.81
C ILE A 974 41.04 -24.77 -24.15
N ARG A 975 41.66 -25.05 -25.30
CA ARG A 975 42.76 -24.28 -25.87
C ARG A 975 42.53 -24.02 -27.36
N VAL A 976 42.89 -22.84 -27.83
CA VAL A 976 42.87 -22.50 -29.27
C VAL A 976 44.29 -22.36 -29.77
N THR A 977 44.62 -23.06 -30.85
CA THR A 977 45.91 -22.91 -31.54
C THR A 977 45.66 -22.23 -32.89
N ILE A 978 46.45 -21.21 -33.21
CA ILE A 978 46.43 -20.58 -34.53
C ILE A 978 47.69 -21.02 -35.26
N ARG A 979 47.54 -21.61 -36.46
CA ARG A 979 48.68 -22.02 -37.27
C ARG A 979 49.20 -20.87 -38.12
N GLY A 980 50.13 -20.09 -37.55
CA GLY A 980 50.96 -19.13 -38.27
C GLY A 980 52.42 -19.61 -38.43
N THR A 981 53.34 -18.69 -38.74
CA THR A 981 54.80 -18.94 -38.78
C THR A 981 55.39 -19.41 -37.44
N GLU A 982 54.68 -19.16 -36.33
CA GLU A 982 54.88 -19.80 -35.02
C GLU A 982 53.51 -20.27 -34.50
N GLU A 983 53.45 -21.49 -33.95
CA GLU A 983 52.20 -22.07 -33.43
C GLU A 983 51.90 -21.42 -32.05
N LYS A 984 50.97 -20.47 -32.02
CA LYS A 984 50.56 -19.77 -30.79
C LYS A 984 49.32 -20.41 -30.20
N SER A 985 49.38 -20.77 -28.92
CA SER A 985 48.27 -21.36 -28.16
C SER A 985 47.68 -20.37 -27.16
N TYR A 986 46.37 -20.15 -27.21
CA TYR A 986 45.60 -19.27 -26.32
C TYR A 986 44.74 -20.12 -25.38
N LYS A 987 44.74 -19.79 -24.08
CA LYS A 987 43.87 -20.42 -23.08
C LYS A 987 42.49 -19.76 -23.05
N LEU A 988 41.54 -20.36 -22.34
CA LEU A 988 40.19 -19.79 -22.19
C LEU A 988 40.20 -18.38 -21.57
N GLU A 989 41.11 -18.09 -20.62
CA GLU A 989 41.24 -16.77 -20.02
C GLU A 989 41.68 -15.70 -21.04
N ASP A 990 42.64 -16.05 -21.90
CA ASP A 990 43.13 -15.14 -22.95
C ASP A 990 42.04 -14.83 -23.98
N LEU A 991 41.17 -15.82 -24.27
CA LEU A 991 40.02 -15.65 -25.17
C LEU A 991 38.90 -14.82 -24.53
N LEU A 992 38.67 -14.98 -23.22
CA LEU A 992 37.73 -14.14 -22.47
C LEU A 992 38.23 -12.70 -22.34
N GLU A 993 39.54 -12.51 -22.17
CA GLU A 993 40.16 -11.18 -22.17
C GLU A 993 40.05 -10.53 -23.56
N LEU A 994 40.34 -11.28 -24.63
CA LEU A 994 40.13 -10.83 -26.00
C LEU A 994 38.66 -10.47 -26.27
N GLN A 995 37.72 -11.27 -25.76
CA GLN A 995 36.29 -10.98 -25.83
C GLN A 995 35.95 -9.68 -25.10
N ASN A 996 36.41 -9.49 -23.86
CA ASN A 996 36.16 -8.28 -23.09
C ASN A 996 36.75 -7.03 -23.77
N LYS A 997 37.94 -7.14 -24.37
CA LYS A 997 38.59 -6.07 -25.14
C LYS A 997 37.82 -5.73 -26.41
N LEU A 998 37.38 -6.71 -27.19
CA LEU A 998 36.54 -6.49 -28.39
C LEU A 998 35.16 -5.92 -28.04
N MET A 999 34.60 -6.30 -26.89
CA MET A 999 33.29 -5.84 -26.40
C MET A 999 33.33 -4.37 -25.96
N LEU A 1000 34.48 -3.88 -25.48
CA LEU A 1000 34.71 -2.48 -25.11
C LEU A 1000 34.99 -1.58 -26.33
N MET A 1001 35.59 -2.12 -27.40
CA MET A 1001 35.97 -1.37 -28.61
C MET A 1001 34.82 -1.07 -29.58
N SER A 1002 33.61 -1.55 -29.31
CA SER A 1002 32.42 -1.24 -30.10
C SER A 1002 31.57 -0.20 -29.36
N SER A 1003 31.24 0.94 -29.97
CA SER A 1003 30.28 1.91 -29.39
C SER A 1003 28.88 1.29 -29.21
N LYS A 1004 28.63 0.09 -29.75
CA LYS A 1004 27.44 -0.74 -29.49
C LYS A 1004 27.53 -1.55 -28.18
N GLY A 1005 28.63 -1.46 -27.43
CA GLY A 1005 28.83 -2.16 -26.16
C GLY A 1005 27.75 -1.83 -25.12
N GLU A 1006 27.17 -0.63 -25.14
CA GLU A 1006 26.05 -0.28 -24.26
C GLU A 1006 24.73 -0.99 -24.64
N HIS A 1007 24.42 -1.11 -25.93
CA HIS A 1007 23.23 -1.84 -26.41
C HIS A 1007 23.38 -3.36 -26.21
N GLY A 1008 24.57 -3.92 -26.46
CA GLY A 1008 24.87 -5.32 -26.17
C GLY A 1008 24.77 -5.63 -24.67
N ARG A 1009 25.26 -4.74 -23.80
CA ARG A 1009 25.18 -4.87 -22.34
C ARG A 1009 23.73 -4.79 -21.82
N GLU A 1010 22.86 -4.02 -22.46
CA GLU A 1010 21.41 -4.00 -22.18
C GLU A 1010 20.73 -5.32 -22.55
N GLN A 1011 21.05 -5.90 -23.70
CA GLN A 1011 20.53 -7.22 -24.07
C GLN A 1011 21.02 -8.31 -23.11
N VAL A 1012 22.28 -8.25 -22.66
CA VAL A 1012 22.81 -9.16 -21.62
C VAL A 1012 22.02 -9.03 -20.32
N ASN A 1013 21.81 -7.80 -19.85
CA ASN A 1013 21.06 -7.53 -18.62
C ASN A 1013 19.62 -8.04 -18.75
N ARG A 1014 18.94 -7.77 -19.87
CA ARG A 1014 17.57 -8.24 -20.14
C ARG A 1014 17.45 -9.76 -20.14
N PHE A 1015 18.36 -10.47 -20.80
CA PHE A 1015 18.38 -11.94 -20.85
C PHE A 1015 18.56 -12.52 -19.44
N THR A 1016 19.47 -11.94 -18.67
CA THR A 1016 19.76 -12.35 -17.29
C THR A 1016 18.55 -12.08 -16.39
N GLU A 1017 17.91 -10.92 -16.54
CA GLU A 1017 16.73 -10.53 -15.76
C GLU A 1017 15.51 -11.42 -16.05
N MET A 1018 15.21 -11.73 -17.31
CA MET A 1018 14.10 -12.63 -17.65
C MET A 1018 14.28 -14.02 -17.03
N PHE A 1019 15.52 -14.53 -17.03
CA PHE A 1019 15.85 -15.83 -16.45
C PHE A 1019 15.82 -15.83 -14.92
N VAL A 1020 16.34 -14.77 -14.29
CA VAL A 1020 16.25 -14.58 -12.85
C VAL A 1020 14.80 -14.44 -12.40
N ALA A 1021 13.98 -13.71 -13.15
CA ALA A 1021 12.55 -13.54 -12.88
C ALA A 1021 11.79 -14.87 -12.98
N LEU A 1022 12.15 -15.76 -13.92
CA LEU A 1022 11.61 -17.13 -13.98
C LEU A 1022 11.89 -17.94 -12.71
N ILE A 1023 13.13 -17.88 -12.20
CA ILE A 1023 13.51 -18.54 -10.94
C ILE A 1023 12.77 -17.89 -9.75
N PHE A 1024 12.55 -16.57 -9.79
CA PHE A 1024 11.79 -15.82 -8.79
C PHE A 1024 10.31 -16.25 -8.74
N TRP A 1025 9.63 -16.40 -9.88
CA TRP A 1025 8.25 -16.89 -9.91
C TRP A 1025 8.11 -18.29 -9.31
N TYR A 1026 9.09 -19.15 -9.54
CA TYR A 1026 9.16 -20.48 -8.91
C TYR A 1026 9.26 -20.40 -7.37
N GLN A 1027 9.93 -19.39 -6.81
CA GLN A 1027 10.09 -19.28 -5.35
C GLN A 1027 8.78 -19.18 -4.58
N PHE A 1028 7.73 -18.61 -5.19
CA PHE A 1028 6.40 -18.57 -4.57
C PHE A 1028 5.78 -19.96 -4.38
N TYR A 1029 6.15 -20.93 -5.22
CA TYR A 1029 5.61 -22.29 -5.17
C TYR A 1029 6.45 -23.24 -4.32
N CYS A 1030 7.74 -22.94 -4.11
CA CYS A 1030 8.63 -23.72 -3.25
C CYS A 1030 8.81 -23.13 -1.83
N GLY A 1031 7.95 -22.18 -1.44
CA GLY A 1031 7.97 -21.54 -0.11
C GLY A 1031 9.24 -20.75 0.18
N PHE A 1032 9.89 -20.19 -0.85
CA PHE A 1032 11.18 -19.49 -0.78
C PHE A 1032 12.34 -20.34 -0.25
N SER A 1033 12.31 -21.66 -0.51
CA SER A 1033 13.36 -22.60 -0.09
C SER A 1033 14.72 -22.41 -0.79
N GLY A 1034 14.78 -21.60 -1.86
CA GLY A 1034 16.00 -21.40 -2.65
C GLY A 1034 16.30 -22.56 -3.60
N SER A 1035 15.37 -23.50 -3.76
CA SER A 1035 15.45 -24.55 -4.78
C SER A 1035 15.24 -23.95 -6.18
N ALA A 1036 15.90 -24.53 -7.20
CA ALA A 1036 15.73 -24.16 -8.60
C ALA A 1036 14.99 -25.28 -9.35
N MET A 1037 14.05 -24.90 -10.22
CA MET A 1037 13.35 -25.84 -11.11
C MET A 1037 14.22 -26.34 -12.29
N VAL A 1038 15.42 -25.79 -12.43
CA VAL A 1038 16.33 -25.99 -13.56
C VAL A 1038 17.56 -26.75 -13.08
N ASP A 1039 18.03 -27.72 -13.88
CA ASP A 1039 19.28 -28.45 -13.62
C ASP A 1039 20.48 -27.48 -13.54
N GLN A 1040 21.43 -27.76 -12.66
CA GLN A 1040 22.67 -27.00 -12.52
C GLN A 1040 23.45 -26.88 -13.83
N TRP A 1041 23.44 -27.91 -14.68
CA TRP A 1041 24.05 -27.82 -16.01
C TRP A 1041 23.34 -26.83 -16.92
N TYR A 1042 22.00 -26.80 -16.90
CA TYR A 1042 21.22 -25.84 -17.67
C TYR A 1042 21.47 -24.39 -17.19
N LEU A 1043 21.60 -24.16 -15.88
CA LEU A 1043 21.97 -22.84 -15.34
C LEU A 1043 23.31 -22.34 -15.88
N ILE A 1044 24.30 -23.24 -15.96
CA ILE A 1044 25.64 -22.91 -16.49
C ILE A 1044 25.60 -22.68 -18.00
N PHE A 1045 24.96 -23.57 -18.76
CA PHE A 1045 24.85 -23.44 -20.22
C PHE A 1045 24.02 -22.24 -20.64
N PHE A 1046 23.01 -21.86 -19.84
CA PHE A 1046 22.21 -20.66 -20.09
C PHE A 1046 23.08 -19.41 -20.12
N ASN A 1047 23.94 -19.23 -19.11
CA ASN A 1047 24.81 -18.05 -19.00
C ASN A 1047 26.02 -18.09 -19.95
N LEU A 1048 26.51 -19.28 -20.31
CA LEU A 1048 27.76 -19.40 -21.06
C LEU A 1048 27.54 -19.54 -22.58
N MET A 1049 26.53 -20.30 -22.99
CA MET A 1049 26.37 -20.69 -24.39
C MET A 1049 25.11 -20.04 -24.98
N PHE A 1050 23.99 -20.13 -24.28
CA PHE A 1050 22.71 -19.70 -24.82
C PHE A 1050 22.48 -18.19 -24.77
N SER A 1051 23.10 -17.47 -23.82
CA SER A 1051 23.06 -16.00 -23.77
C SER A 1051 24.24 -15.36 -24.49
N ALA A 1052 25.47 -15.84 -24.23
CA ALA A 1052 26.68 -15.16 -24.70
C ALA A 1052 26.91 -15.31 -26.21
N PHE A 1053 26.62 -16.48 -26.80
CA PHE A 1053 26.94 -16.74 -28.20
C PHE A 1053 26.05 -15.93 -29.17
N PRO A 1054 24.72 -15.87 -29.01
CA PRO A 1054 23.86 -15.03 -29.85
C PRO A 1054 24.17 -13.54 -29.73
N GLN A 1055 24.55 -13.08 -28.54
CA GLN A 1055 24.94 -11.69 -28.28
C GLN A 1055 26.30 -11.37 -28.89
N LEU A 1056 27.25 -12.31 -28.86
CA LEU A 1056 28.55 -12.15 -29.51
C LEU A 1056 28.39 -12.08 -31.03
N ILE A 1057 27.56 -12.94 -31.60
CA ILE A 1057 27.19 -12.92 -33.03
C ILE A 1057 26.55 -11.58 -33.39
N THR A 1058 25.54 -11.14 -32.65
CA THR A 1058 24.83 -9.88 -32.91
C THR A 1058 25.76 -8.67 -32.74
N GLY A 1059 26.53 -8.62 -31.65
CA GLY A 1059 27.46 -7.53 -31.36
C GLY A 1059 28.62 -7.40 -32.34
N THR A 1060 29.00 -8.50 -33.01
CA THR A 1060 30.11 -8.50 -33.99
C THR A 1060 29.63 -8.38 -35.44
N LEU A 1061 28.47 -8.94 -35.78
CA LEU A 1061 28.00 -9.04 -37.17
C LEU A 1061 26.89 -8.05 -37.53
N ASP A 1062 26.18 -7.47 -36.56
CA ASP A 1062 25.03 -6.60 -36.85
C ASP A 1062 25.47 -5.20 -37.32
N LYS A 1063 25.06 -4.83 -38.54
CA LYS A 1063 25.43 -3.56 -39.19
C LYS A 1063 24.18 -2.82 -39.66
N ASP A 1064 23.84 -1.72 -38.98
CA ASP A 1064 22.64 -0.93 -39.25
C ASP A 1064 22.59 -0.40 -40.69
N VAL A 1065 23.74 0.00 -41.23
CA VAL A 1065 23.92 0.47 -42.60
C VAL A 1065 25.30 0.03 -43.09
N SER A 1066 25.48 -0.19 -44.40
CA SER A 1066 26.79 -0.51 -44.96
C SER A 1066 27.78 0.66 -44.77
N ALA A 1067 29.07 0.32 -44.68
CA ALA A 1067 30.13 1.32 -44.50
C ALA A 1067 30.14 2.38 -45.62
N GLU A 1068 29.78 1.99 -46.85
CA GLU A 1068 29.69 2.88 -48.00
C GLU A 1068 28.58 3.93 -47.85
N THR A 1069 27.43 3.56 -47.29
CA THR A 1069 26.31 4.49 -47.08
C THR A 1069 26.54 5.41 -45.89
N LEU A 1070 27.18 4.94 -44.82
CA LEU A 1070 27.59 5.77 -43.67
C LEU A 1070 28.58 6.88 -44.08
N GLN A 1071 29.49 6.59 -45.02
CA GLN A 1071 30.40 7.59 -45.58
C GLN A 1071 29.70 8.61 -46.49
N GLN A 1072 28.63 8.21 -47.20
CA GLN A 1072 27.85 9.11 -48.06
C GLN A 1072 26.88 10.01 -47.28
N LEU A 1073 26.39 9.56 -46.12
CA LEU A 1073 25.43 10.27 -45.28
C LEU A 1073 25.93 10.38 -43.82
N PRO A 1074 26.97 11.20 -43.57
CA PRO A 1074 27.54 11.38 -42.23
C PRO A 1074 26.55 11.97 -41.22
N GLN A 1075 25.42 12.54 -41.67
CA GLN A 1075 24.34 13.04 -40.81
C GLN A 1075 23.71 11.94 -39.94
N LEU A 1076 23.77 10.67 -40.35
CA LEU A 1076 23.28 9.54 -39.55
C LEU A 1076 24.09 9.33 -38.26
N TYR A 1077 25.32 9.81 -38.20
CA TYR A 1077 26.20 9.71 -37.04
C TYR A 1077 25.81 10.70 -35.91
N VAL A 1078 25.07 11.75 -36.22
CA VAL A 1078 24.63 12.79 -35.26
C VAL A 1078 23.75 12.19 -34.14
N ASN A 1079 22.94 11.18 -34.46
CA ASN A 1079 22.07 10.50 -33.49
C ASN A 1079 22.88 9.77 -32.41
N GLY A 1080 24.05 9.24 -32.75
CA GLY A 1080 24.99 8.62 -31.80
C GLY A 1080 25.69 9.66 -30.92
N GLN A 1081 26.06 10.81 -31.48
CA GLN A 1081 26.70 11.91 -30.73
C GLN A 1081 25.75 12.56 -29.70
N ASN A 1082 24.46 12.65 -30.01
CA ASN A 1082 23.44 13.18 -29.11
C ASN A 1082 22.93 12.15 -28.08
N SER A 1083 23.50 10.94 -28.06
CA SER A 1083 23.01 9.79 -27.26
C SER A 1083 21.51 9.54 -27.45
N GLU A 1084 20.98 9.78 -28.65
CA GLU A 1084 19.54 9.66 -28.90
C GLU A 1084 19.09 8.19 -28.99
N GLU A 1085 20.03 7.28 -29.27
CA GLU A 1085 19.81 5.83 -29.29
C GLU A 1085 19.72 5.20 -27.90
N TYR A 1086 20.28 5.83 -26.85
CA TYR A 1086 20.21 5.34 -25.48
C TYR A 1086 19.75 6.43 -24.52
N LYS A 1087 18.51 6.30 -24.05
CA LYS A 1087 17.91 7.18 -23.04
C LYS A 1087 17.60 6.36 -21.79
N PRO A 1088 17.81 6.90 -20.58
CA PRO A 1088 17.59 6.15 -19.33
C PRO A 1088 16.19 5.52 -19.17
N TYR A 1089 15.17 6.05 -19.84
CA TYR A 1089 13.82 5.46 -19.80
C TYR A 1089 13.69 4.15 -20.60
N MET A 1090 14.53 3.94 -21.63
CA MET A 1090 14.48 2.73 -22.47
C MET A 1090 14.90 1.50 -21.66
N PHE A 1091 15.90 1.66 -20.79
CA PHE A 1091 16.28 0.65 -19.81
C PHE A 1091 15.08 0.18 -18.96
N TRP A 1092 14.30 1.10 -18.40
CA TRP A 1092 13.13 0.74 -17.58
C TRP A 1092 12.01 0.10 -18.40
N MET A 1093 11.80 0.52 -19.66
CA MET A 1093 10.83 -0.13 -20.54
C MET A 1093 11.25 -1.57 -20.87
N ASN A 1094 12.52 -1.80 -21.17
CA ASN A 1094 13.07 -3.12 -21.45
C ASN A 1094 13.03 -4.04 -20.22
N MET A 1095 13.23 -3.50 -19.01
CA MET A 1095 13.11 -4.25 -17.77
C MET A 1095 11.65 -4.66 -17.48
N ILE A 1096 10.68 -3.79 -17.73
CA ILE A 1096 9.25 -4.12 -17.59
C ILE A 1096 8.82 -5.19 -18.61
N ASP A 1097 9.28 -5.08 -19.86
CA ASP A 1097 8.97 -6.07 -20.89
C ASP A 1097 9.58 -7.45 -20.56
N ALA A 1098 10.83 -7.50 -20.10
CA ALA A 1098 11.46 -8.74 -19.65
C ALA A 1098 10.71 -9.40 -18.48
N PHE A 1099 10.26 -8.59 -17.51
CA PHE A 1099 9.44 -9.07 -16.40
C PHE A 1099 8.11 -9.64 -16.88
N TYR A 1100 7.44 -8.97 -17.83
CA TYR A 1100 6.21 -9.45 -18.45
C TYR A 1100 6.42 -10.77 -19.22
N GLN A 1101 7.45 -10.85 -20.06
CA GLN A 1101 7.78 -12.07 -20.81
C GLN A 1101 8.10 -13.23 -19.87
N SER A 1102 8.82 -12.99 -18.77
CA SER A 1102 9.11 -14.02 -17.75
C SER A 1102 7.83 -14.58 -17.10
N LEU A 1103 6.84 -13.72 -16.83
CA LEU A 1103 5.55 -14.10 -16.25
C LEU A 1103 4.77 -14.98 -17.23
N VAL A 1104 4.71 -14.59 -18.51
CA VAL A 1104 4.04 -15.37 -19.55
C VAL A 1104 4.69 -16.74 -19.75
N CYS A 1105 6.03 -16.79 -19.85
CA CYS A 1105 6.79 -18.02 -20.02
C CYS A 1105 6.69 -18.97 -18.82
N PHE A 1106 6.47 -18.44 -17.62
CA PHE A 1106 6.26 -19.26 -16.42
C PHE A 1106 4.83 -19.80 -16.31
N PHE A 1107 3.84 -18.91 -16.40
CA PHE A 1107 2.46 -19.26 -16.06
C PHE A 1107 1.75 -20.09 -17.16
N ILE A 1108 2.10 -19.91 -18.44
CA ILE A 1108 1.48 -20.69 -19.53
C ILE A 1108 1.78 -22.19 -19.37
N PRO A 1109 3.05 -22.65 -19.25
CA PRO A 1109 3.32 -24.05 -18.99
C PRO A 1109 2.80 -24.51 -17.62
N TYR A 1110 2.87 -23.66 -16.59
CA TYR A 1110 2.31 -23.99 -15.28
C TYR A 1110 0.82 -24.37 -15.36
N PHE A 1111 -0.01 -23.58 -16.05
CA PHE A 1111 -1.42 -23.91 -16.24
C PHE A 1111 -1.64 -25.12 -17.16
N ALA A 1112 -0.75 -25.36 -18.14
CA ALA A 1112 -0.83 -26.53 -19.01
C ALA A 1112 -0.54 -27.85 -18.27
N TYR A 1113 0.27 -27.81 -17.21
CA TYR A 1113 0.60 -28.96 -16.35
C TYR A 1113 -0.22 -29.00 -15.05
N ALA A 1114 -1.22 -28.13 -14.89
CA ALA A 1114 -2.12 -28.17 -13.75
C ALA A 1114 -2.81 -29.54 -13.67
N ASP A 1115 -2.85 -30.14 -12.48
CA ASP A 1115 -3.41 -31.47 -12.21
C ASP A 1115 -2.67 -32.66 -12.86
N SER A 1116 -1.39 -32.50 -13.22
CA SER A 1116 -0.53 -33.60 -13.71
C SER A 1116 0.60 -33.96 -12.73
N ASP A 1117 0.86 -35.26 -12.54
CA ASP A 1117 1.97 -35.77 -11.72
C ASP A 1117 3.28 -35.73 -12.52
N VAL A 1118 3.94 -34.56 -12.56
CA VAL A 1118 5.20 -34.35 -13.29
C VAL A 1118 6.32 -34.03 -12.31
N ASP A 1119 7.48 -34.67 -12.51
CA ASP A 1119 8.69 -34.40 -11.72
C ASP A 1119 9.25 -32.99 -11.98
N LEU A 1120 9.90 -32.40 -10.97
CA LEU A 1120 10.30 -30.98 -10.96
C LEU A 1120 11.15 -30.58 -12.18
N PHE A 1121 12.13 -31.42 -12.55
CA PHE A 1121 12.99 -31.15 -13.71
C PHE A 1121 12.26 -31.35 -15.04
N THR A 1122 11.31 -32.27 -15.08
CA THR A 1122 10.47 -32.52 -16.27
C THR A 1122 9.49 -31.37 -16.49
N TRP A 1123 9.06 -30.71 -15.41
CA TRP A 1123 8.24 -29.49 -15.45
C TRP A 1123 9.08 -28.23 -15.78
N GLY A 1124 10.29 -28.09 -15.23
CA GLY A 1124 11.17 -26.95 -15.46
C GLY A 1124 11.78 -26.89 -16.86
N THR A 1125 11.93 -28.03 -17.54
CA THR A 1125 12.54 -28.10 -18.87
C THR A 1125 11.71 -27.37 -19.94
N PRO A 1126 10.39 -27.63 -20.13
CA PRO A 1126 9.56 -26.87 -21.07
C PRO A 1126 9.52 -25.37 -20.81
N ILE A 1127 9.50 -24.95 -19.54
CA ILE A 1127 9.51 -23.53 -19.14
C ILE A 1127 10.82 -22.87 -19.59
N THR A 1128 11.94 -23.53 -19.33
CA THR A 1128 13.28 -23.05 -19.71
C THR A 1128 13.46 -23.00 -21.22
N SER A 1129 12.97 -24.01 -21.94
CA SER A 1129 13.00 -24.05 -23.41
C SER A 1129 12.13 -22.95 -24.05
N LEU A 1130 10.93 -22.71 -23.50
CA LEU A 1130 10.05 -21.65 -23.97
C LEU A 1130 10.66 -20.26 -23.73
N ALA A 1131 11.27 -20.06 -22.57
CA ALA A 1131 11.99 -18.84 -22.24
C ALA A 1131 13.16 -18.60 -23.20
N LEU A 1132 14.01 -19.61 -23.39
CA LEU A 1132 15.14 -19.54 -24.32
C LEU A 1132 14.68 -19.22 -25.75
N PHE A 1133 13.64 -19.88 -26.22
CA PHE A 1133 13.09 -19.62 -27.55
C PHE A 1133 12.57 -18.19 -27.69
N THR A 1134 11.81 -17.72 -26.70
CA THR A 1134 11.26 -16.35 -26.68
C THR A 1134 12.38 -15.31 -26.73
N ILE A 1135 13.43 -15.53 -25.94
CA ILE A 1135 14.63 -14.69 -25.88
C ILE A 1135 15.34 -14.64 -27.25
N LEU A 1136 15.57 -15.79 -27.89
CA LEU A 1136 16.25 -15.86 -29.18
C LEU A 1136 15.43 -15.21 -30.30
N VAL A 1137 14.11 -15.41 -30.31
CA VAL A 1137 13.21 -14.78 -31.29
C VAL A 1137 13.18 -13.27 -31.09
N HIS A 1138 13.09 -12.80 -29.85
CA HIS A 1138 13.09 -11.38 -29.54
C HIS A 1138 14.42 -10.72 -29.97
N LEU A 1139 15.55 -11.39 -29.72
CA LEU A 1139 16.85 -10.95 -30.23
C LEU A 1139 16.84 -10.85 -31.75
N GLY A 1140 16.32 -11.86 -32.46
CA GLY A 1140 16.21 -11.82 -33.92
C GLY A 1140 15.32 -10.68 -34.43
N ILE A 1141 14.25 -10.33 -33.71
CA ILE A 1141 13.39 -9.18 -34.05
C ILE A 1141 14.17 -7.86 -33.92
N GLU A 1142 15.05 -7.76 -32.93
CA GLU A 1142 15.85 -6.55 -32.70
C GLU A 1142 17.07 -6.45 -33.62
N THR A 1143 17.61 -7.57 -34.13
CA THR A 1143 18.75 -7.52 -35.05
C THR A 1143 18.36 -6.89 -36.37
N LYS A 1144 19.02 -5.79 -36.72
CA LYS A 1144 18.72 -5.01 -37.93
C LYS A 1144 19.20 -5.70 -39.20
N THR A 1145 20.24 -6.53 -39.11
CA THR A 1145 20.77 -7.32 -40.23
C THR A 1145 20.80 -8.82 -39.95
N TRP A 1146 20.16 -9.58 -40.85
CA TRP A 1146 20.06 -11.03 -40.78
C TRP A 1146 21.07 -11.64 -41.75
N VAL A 1147 22.25 -11.98 -41.26
CA VAL A 1147 23.29 -12.69 -42.03
C VAL A 1147 23.12 -14.20 -41.85
N SER A 1148 23.46 -15.02 -42.84
CA SER A 1148 23.31 -16.49 -42.75
C SER A 1148 24.09 -17.12 -41.59
N THR A 1149 25.11 -16.44 -41.07
CA THR A 1149 25.90 -16.84 -39.90
C THR A 1149 25.25 -16.45 -38.56
N CYS A 1150 24.14 -15.69 -38.56
CA CYS A 1150 23.45 -15.28 -37.33
C CYS A 1150 22.53 -16.36 -36.75
N PHE A 1151 22.19 -17.41 -37.51
CA PHE A 1151 21.41 -18.55 -37.05
C PHE A 1151 22.22 -19.84 -37.23
N PRO A 1152 22.56 -20.58 -36.17
CA PRO A 1152 23.14 -21.92 -36.28
C PRO A 1152 22.15 -22.98 -36.77
#